data_AF-A0A962X3L4-F1
#
_entry.id   AF-A0A962X3L4-F1
#
_cell.length_a   1.000
_cell.length_b   1.000
_cell.length_c   1.000
_cell.angle_alpha   90.00
_cell.angle_beta   90.00
_cell.angle_gamma   90.00
#
_symmetry.space_group_name_H-M   'P 1'
#
loop_
_entity.id
_entity.type
_entity.pdbx_description
1 polymer ?
#
loop_
_entity_poly.entity_id
_entity_poly.type
_entity_poly.pdbx_seq_one_letter_code
_entity_poly.pdbx_strand_id
1 'polypeptide(L)'
;AGLFTTQAYGGLALEGIGAGLNKFRFTPNLQLPGYYQVFAWWPASLSNSTATQFEIAHDAGFTVFTLDQTINGGRWNDLGAYPFSTDGTDYVELSDPNGASVVADALRFAYRTDLTPLFVHTTNLPTGVIGAVYSSQLIAGGGTPPYTWTVTGGIPPAGLTLGDSNGVLTGTPAIGGVYDFTVEVADTTGATAEQLVSLAIGSADGFVASDFGHPYVQNPTADGITLIWWSADDSVALLEYGQGAYTQNTLSSPSAVTFDRPEYADQVTRFKHEVALSGLSPGTQYQYRVGGFESSFKTPSSDPLAPLRFVVWADPEAEPGSHGSLGSDAPAGYPMDQNQGIMATVLATSDLDPDLVLIAGDLVQEGGRLDDWDELFRKINDKSPVFYAGIGPLASRIPIQGVPGNHDYYGSGFAQPKSETLAIHNFLVHLANPTNTTATHFVDGSWPSELDPTLRQTQDERYFSFRRGPATFIGIDTNNQSPNESDYDSNWLIAGENDIGGGAAPDWLPGSRQYQWLEEQLQQAERETPFTFVYFHQPPYSSGPHALPPGVDNQSALPTRHLNALFHKYRVSAVLNGHDEAGEMSETRGEPAYGGDPEHLLRYFVLPSAGDGLRSKLSDLLNPQRVFHTSDSAEGRHYGLLLADISAQVDDTWKASFDLAWINPAWANDTNLDPVGGYYSDTDPTAYFEAIKPVQLPIVEDSEDVGEIVSGSFTPVASADSYGGSALRAGLGGDQHFRFTPLIPAAGFYRVDAFWPASPANASAALFAITTAQGIQTRQVNQRVAGGQWNPLGVFELLPGATIELSGAAAVADAIRLEQLPADKPHVAEATLPDAVAGAAYSTQLEVLGGSAPYTWRLIEGELPSGISLASDGILSGSAEKPAITRFTVEVEDGLSNTRRRSFSLLAGGNGTLLIERFDDGEYLDNWSILDEGNTGGAGSAGDESRWSAANGMLIQSSDLHGTLSPDNLGTYALFDPSVGASWSDYRISASIRSMDDDHLGLMARYQNEDNYYRLSWSREESKLVLIKRVNGVVSLLAETDFTYDQGRGYQIEFSLQGADLEAKIDGQSMLTAADAELLQGTVALYSWRNSGAYYDDILVTELIQSNSPPVITDISATPTTILDTESTQLNVIANDPDTGP
;
A
#
# COMPACT_ATOMS: atom_id res chain seq x y z
N ALA A 1 14.33 32.78 25.62
CA ALA A 1 12.96 33.32 25.39
C ALA A 1 13.05 34.68 24.72
N GLY A 2 11.99 35.12 24.03
CA GLY A 2 11.95 36.46 23.44
C GLY A 2 11.72 37.55 24.49
N LEU A 3 12.63 38.52 24.58
CA LEU A 3 12.50 39.76 25.35
C LEU A 3 11.94 40.85 24.44
N PHE A 4 10.73 41.32 24.75
CA PHE A 4 10.16 42.52 24.13
C PHE A 4 10.61 43.76 24.93
N THR A 5 11.42 44.62 24.31
CA THR A 5 11.90 45.86 24.91
C THR A 5 12.08 46.94 23.86
N THR A 6 11.81 48.20 24.20
CA THR A 6 11.99 49.36 23.31
C THR A 6 13.46 49.63 22.97
N GLN A 7 14.38 48.94 23.61
CA GLN A 7 15.82 49.03 23.35
C GLN A 7 16.34 47.88 22.48
N ALA A 8 15.50 46.91 22.10
CA ALA A 8 15.89 45.83 21.19
C ALA A 8 15.98 46.35 19.74
N TYR A 9 17.01 45.93 19.02
CA TYR A 9 17.23 46.34 17.65
C TYR A 9 16.34 45.51 16.72
N GLY A 10 15.32 46.13 16.15
CA GLY A 10 14.28 45.42 15.37
C GLY A 10 13.11 44.90 16.21
N GLY A 11 13.04 45.26 17.49
CA GLY A 11 11.86 45.09 18.36
C GLY A 11 11.86 43.85 19.26
N LEU A 12 12.80 42.92 19.07
CA LEU A 12 12.90 41.67 19.81
C LEU A 12 14.36 41.28 20.06
N ALA A 13 14.69 40.91 21.30
CA ALA A 13 15.97 40.32 21.68
C ALA A 13 15.76 38.91 22.26
N LEU A 14 16.79 38.08 22.28
CA LEU A 14 16.76 36.72 22.83
C LEU A 14 17.56 36.64 24.13
N GLU A 15 16.92 36.14 25.18
CA GLU A 15 17.52 35.93 26.51
C GLU A 15 17.68 34.43 26.80
N GLY A 16 18.86 34.02 27.28
CA GLY A 16 19.07 32.68 27.82
C GLY A 16 18.41 32.52 29.18
N ILE A 17 17.53 31.52 29.35
CA ILE A 17 16.80 31.24 30.60
C ILE A 17 17.03 29.78 31.00
N GLY A 18 17.44 29.52 32.25
CA GLY A 18 17.63 28.18 32.80
C GLY A 18 19.04 27.91 33.33
N ALA A 19 19.24 26.77 34.01
CA ALA A 19 20.54 26.31 34.50
C ALA A 19 21.27 25.48 33.43
N GLY A 20 22.42 25.96 32.94
CA GLY A 20 23.22 25.31 31.89
C GLY A 20 24.08 26.31 31.09
N LEU A 21 24.89 25.81 30.15
CA LEU A 21 25.65 26.65 29.20
C LEU A 21 24.70 27.24 28.14
N ASN A 22 24.30 28.49 28.33
CA ASN A 22 23.49 29.22 27.34
C ASN A 22 24.41 29.78 26.23
N LYS A 23 24.14 29.43 24.98
CA LYS A 23 24.90 29.88 23.79
C LYS A 23 23.95 30.42 22.73
N PHE A 24 24.38 31.47 22.02
CA PHE A 24 23.68 31.94 20.83
C PHE A 24 24.69 32.39 19.77
N ARG A 25 24.49 31.96 18.52
CA ARG A 25 25.42 32.15 17.41
C ARG A 25 24.80 32.97 16.29
N PHE A 26 25.52 34.01 15.87
CA PHE A 26 25.25 34.76 14.65
C PHE A 26 26.20 34.28 13.55
N THR A 27 25.64 33.78 12.44
CA THR A 27 26.40 33.45 11.23
C THR A 27 26.09 34.51 10.17
N PRO A 28 27.03 35.45 9.88
CA PRO A 28 26.77 36.52 8.93
C PRO A 28 26.87 36.02 7.48
N ASN A 29 25.92 36.43 6.63
CA ASN A 29 26.00 36.23 5.18
C ASN A 29 26.77 37.40 4.53
N LEU A 30 28.10 37.39 4.68
CA LEU A 30 28.97 38.43 4.14
C LEU A 30 29.17 38.22 2.64
N GLN A 31 29.14 39.32 1.89
CA GLN A 31 29.26 39.29 0.42
C GLN A 31 30.70 39.42 -0.07
N LEU A 32 31.62 39.87 0.79
CA LEU A 32 33.03 40.06 0.44
C LEU A 32 33.91 39.46 1.53
N PRO A 33 34.95 38.68 1.19
CA PRO A 33 35.96 38.30 2.17
C PRO A 33 36.78 39.54 2.55
N GLY A 34 37.29 39.57 3.78
CA GLY A 34 38.19 40.64 4.22
C GLY A 34 37.94 41.12 5.64
N TYR A 35 38.58 42.22 6.00
CA TYR A 35 38.45 42.76 7.35
C TYR A 35 37.11 43.46 7.53
N TYR A 36 36.37 43.07 8.56
CA TYR A 36 35.17 43.77 9.01
C TYR A 36 35.38 44.28 10.43
N GLN A 37 35.04 45.55 10.65
CA GLN A 37 34.81 46.07 11.99
C GLN A 37 33.47 45.53 12.49
N VAL A 38 33.50 44.74 13.55
CA VAL A 38 32.33 44.11 14.15
C VAL A 38 31.83 44.95 15.31
N PHE A 39 30.52 45.16 15.36
CA PHE A 39 29.84 45.79 16.48
C PHE A 39 28.71 44.91 16.99
N ALA A 40 28.47 44.94 18.29
CA ALA A 40 27.32 44.30 18.92
C ALA A 40 26.40 45.31 19.62
N TRP A 41 25.10 45.04 19.55
CA TRP A 41 24.05 45.75 20.26
C TRP A 41 23.36 44.79 21.22
N TRP A 42 23.00 45.27 22.40
CA TRP A 42 22.14 44.57 23.35
C TRP A 42 21.28 45.58 24.14
N PRO A 43 20.08 45.19 24.61
CA PRO A 43 19.26 46.01 25.51
C PRO A 43 19.96 46.25 26.86
N ALA A 44 19.78 47.44 27.45
CA ALA A 44 20.31 47.72 28.77
C ALA A 44 19.47 47.02 29.86
N SER A 45 20.09 46.11 30.60
CA SER A 45 19.49 45.52 31.80
C SER A 45 20.56 45.20 32.84
N LEU A 46 20.22 45.41 34.12
CA LEU A 46 21.06 45.00 35.26
C LEU A 46 21.02 43.49 35.51
N SER A 47 20.10 42.76 34.86
CA SER A 47 20.03 41.29 34.90
C SER A 47 20.91 40.59 33.87
N ASN A 48 21.49 41.34 32.91
CA ASN A 48 22.38 40.78 31.92
C ASN A 48 23.66 40.24 32.57
N SER A 49 24.31 39.29 31.91
CA SER A 49 25.59 38.76 32.36
C SER A 49 26.69 39.84 32.41
N THR A 50 27.44 39.88 33.51
CA THR A 50 28.66 40.71 33.64
C THR A 50 29.90 40.07 33.02
N ALA A 51 29.78 38.85 32.49
CA ALA A 51 30.90 38.02 32.04
C ALA A 51 30.58 37.28 30.73
N THR A 52 29.86 37.94 29.82
CA THR A 52 29.50 37.37 28.52
C THR A 52 30.75 37.21 27.68
N GLN A 53 31.05 35.97 27.29
CA GLN A 53 32.10 35.67 26.33
C GLN A 53 31.58 35.88 24.92
N PHE A 54 32.30 36.67 24.14
CA PHE A 54 32.14 36.77 22.69
C PHE A 54 33.27 35.98 22.05
N GLU A 55 32.91 34.92 21.33
CA GLU A 55 33.79 34.16 20.46
C GLU A 55 33.53 34.59 19.02
N ILE A 56 34.56 35.11 18.37
CA ILE A 56 34.53 35.54 16.98
C ILE A 56 35.37 34.54 16.20
N ALA A 57 34.69 33.65 15.48
CA ALA A 57 35.28 32.80 14.47
C ALA A 57 35.47 33.61 13.20
N HIS A 58 36.70 33.62 12.71
CA HIS A 58 37.13 34.42 11.57
C HIS A 58 38.24 33.67 10.83
N ASP A 59 38.60 34.07 9.62
CA ASP A 59 39.56 33.35 8.74
C ASP A 59 40.93 33.07 9.41
N ALA A 60 41.38 33.94 10.32
CA ALA A 60 42.62 33.75 11.09
C ALA A 60 42.50 32.85 12.34
N GLY A 61 41.36 32.18 12.57
CA GLY A 61 41.05 31.36 13.75
C GLY A 61 39.96 31.95 14.64
N PHE A 62 40.09 31.82 15.96
CA PHE A 62 39.08 32.31 16.91
C PHE A 62 39.67 33.37 17.82
N THR A 63 38.93 34.46 18.01
CA THR A 63 39.22 35.44 19.06
C THR A 63 38.11 35.39 20.11
N VAL A 64 38.48 35.17 21.38
CA VAL A 64 37.54 35.16 22.50
C VAL A 64 37.88 36.27 23.49
N PHE A 65 36.88 37.05 23.89
CA PHE A 65 37.02 38.00 24.98
C PHE A 65 35.73 38.14 25.78
N THR A 66 35.82 38.73 26.97
CA THR A 66 34.70 38.89 27.89
C THR A 66 34.25 40.34 27.93
N LEU A 67 32.94 40.56 27.82
CA LEU A 67 32.27 41.84 27.99
C LEU A 67 31.21 41.76 29.08
N ASP A 68 31.05 42.88 29.80
CA ASP A 68 29.97 43.08 30.76
C ASP A 68 28.75 43.66 30.03
N GLN A 69 27.68 42.87 29.89
CA GLN A 69 26.45 43.30 29.21
C GLN A 69 25.54 44.17 30.10
N THR A 70 25.91 44.42 31.37
CA THR A 70 25.20 45.37 32.24
C THR A 70 25.58 46.82 31.94
N ILE A 71 26.69 47.04 31.23
CA ILE A 71 27.17 48.35 30.81
C ILE A 71 26.96 48.55 29.30
N ASN A 72 26.80 49.81 28.88
CA ASN A 72 26.66 50.21 27.48
C ASN A 72 25.55 49.50 26.67
N GLY A 73 24.47 49.03 27.32
CA GLY A 73 23.27 48.58 26.62
C GLY A 73 22.54 49.74 25.93
N GLY A 74 21.82 49.44 24.85
CA GLY A 74 21.10 50.43 24.04
C GLY A 74 21.99 51.26 23.11
N ARG A 75 23.19 50.76 22.75
CA ARG A 75 24.13 51.37 21.79
C ARG A 75 24.99 50.31 21.11
N TRP A 76 25.60 50.66 19.98
CA TRP A 76 26.61 49.82 19.32
C TRP A 76 27.92 49.84 20.10
N ASN A 77 28.42 48.65 20.43
CA ASN A 77 29.69 48.41 21.09
C ASN A 77 30.67 47.80 20.10
N ASP A 78 31.89 48.36 20.06
CA ASP A 78 32.94 47.90 19.15
C ASP A 78 33.57 46.62 19.68
N LEU A 79 33.56 45.58 18.84
CA LEU A 79 34.15 44.28 19.14
C LEU A 79 35.55 44.13 18.54
N GLY A 80 35.93 44.96 17.56
CA GLY A 80 37.21 44.89 16.87
C GLY A 80 37.09 44.62 15.36
N ALA A 81 38.22 44.68 14.66
CA ALA A 81 38.32 44.38 13.24
C ALA A 81 38.92 42.99 13.03
N TYR A 82 38.23 42.13 12.29
CA TYR A 82 38.63 40.74 12.08
C TYR A 82 38.50 40.35 10.60
N PRO A 83 39.37 39.47 10.08
CA PRO A 83 39.30 38.99 8.71
C PRO A 83 38.22 37.90 8.59
N PHE A 84 37.12 38.18 7.88
CA PHE A 84 36.06 37.20 7.64
C PHE A 84 36.13 36.58 6.24
N SER A 85 35.74 35.32 6.14
CA SER A 85 35.49 34.57 4.91
C SER A 85 34.06 34.80 4.39
N THR A 86 33.73 34.20 3.25
CA THR A 86 32.38 34.17 2.66
C THR A 86 31.84 32.75 2.53
N ASP A 87 32.53 31.76 3.08
CA ASP A 87 32.18 30.33 2.97
C ASP A 87 31.09 29.88 3.97
N GLY A 88 30.58 30.83 4.78
CA GLY A 88 29.53 30.59 5.78
C GLY A 88 30.02 29.90 7.05
N THR A 89 31.32 29.69 7.22
CA THR A 89 31.87 29.02 8.42
C THR A 89 32.16 29.97 9.57
N ASP A 90 32.34 31.26 9.30
CA ASP A 90 32.59 32.29 10.30
C ASP A 90 31.34 32.68 11.10
N TYR A 91 31.53 33.07 12.36
CA TYR A 91 30.43 33.41 13.25
C TYR A 91 30.87 34.29 14.42
N VAL A 92 29.89 34.89 15.09
CA VAL A 92 30.04 35.47 16.41
C VAL A 92 29.09 34.74 17.35
N GLU A 93 29.66 34.00 18.30
CA GLU A 93 28.92 33.28 19.33
C GLU A 93 29.07 33.99 20.67
N LEU A 94 27.99 34.07 21.40
CA LEU A 94 27.98 34.63 22.75
C LEU A 94 27.48 33.59 23.76
N SER A 95 28.18 33.54 24.89
CA SER A 95 27.95 32.55 25.93
C SER A 95 28.34 33.09 27.31
N ASP A 96 27.89 32.42 28.37
CA ASP A 96 28.41 32.65 29.73
C ASP A 96 28.89 31.32 30.33
N PRO A 97 30.19 31.19 30.67
CA PRO A 97 30.77 29.94 31.16
C PRO A 97 30.25 29.54 32.55
N ASN A 98 29.63 30.45 33.29
CA ASN A 98 29.04 30.21 34.61
C ASN A 98 27.51 29.98 34.53
N GLY A 99 26.95 29.93 33.33
CA GLY A 99 25.52 29.70 33.10
C GLY A 99 24.63 30.89 33.45
N ALA A 100 25.17 32.11 33.53
CA ALA A 100 24.36 33.31 33.68
C ALA A 100 23.58 33.65 32.40
N SER A 101 22.59 34.54 32.51
CA SER A 101 21.76 34.95 31.38
C SER A 101 22.53 35.88 30.43
N VAL A 102 22.68 35.45 29.17
CA VAL A 102 23.22 36.27 28.07
C VAL A 102 22.09 36.79 27.21
N VAL A 103 22.25 37.99 26.65
CA VAL A 103 21.27 38.59 25.74
C VAL A 103 21.87 38.78 24.35
N ALA A 104 21.20 38.20 23.35
CA ALA A 104 21.52 38.33 21.94
C ALA A 104 20.48 39.20 21.24
N ASP A 105 20.92 40.19 20.47
CA ASP A 105 20.02 41.11 19.75
C ASP A 105 20.51 41.33 18.32
N ALA A 106 21.52 42.18 18.11
CA ALA A 106 22.02 42.47 16.77
C ALA A 106 23.54 42.63 16.68
N LEU A 107 24.07 42.27 15.52
CA LEU A 107 25.45 42.55 15.11
C LEU A 107 25.47 43.45 13.88
N ARG A 108 26.52 44.24 13.74
CA ARG A 108 26.81 45.04 12.55
C ARG A 108 28.24 44.79 12.10
N PHE A 109 28.40 44.47 10.83
CA PHE A 109 29.69 44.25 10.19
C PHE A 109 29.95 45.41 9.21
N ALA A 110 31.05 46.15 9.42
CA ALA A 110 31.44 47.25 8.55
C ALA A 110 32.76 46.93 7.85
N TYR A 111 32.72 46.77 6.53
CA TYR A 111 33.87 46.36 5.72
C TYR A 111 35.01 47.39 5.74
N ARG A 112 36.26 46.93 5.86
CA ARG A 112 37.48 47.74 6.01
C ARG A 112 38.40 47.53 4.82
N THR A 113 38.28 48.39 3.81
CA THR A 113 39.10 48.33 2.59
C THR A 113 40.58 48.61 2.85
N ASP A 114 40.92 49.37 3.89
CA ASP A 114 42.28 49.76 4.27
C ASP A 114 43.10 48.63 4.92
N LEU A 115 42.42 47.60 5.44
CA LEU A 115 43.05 46.43 6.07
C LEU A 115 42.92 45.17 5.21
N THR A 116 42.06 45.20 4.19
CA THR A 116 41.78 44.04 3.34
C THR A 116 42.75 43.99 2.16
N PRO A 117 43.54 42.92 1.99
CA PRO A 117 44.35 42.70 0.80
C PRO A 117 43.51 42.77 -0.48
N LEU A 118 44.10 43.18 -1.59
CA LEU A 118 43.41 43.22 -2.87
C LEU A 118 42.95 41.79 -3.27
N PHE A 119 41.75 41.65 -3.81
CA PHE A 119 41.23 40.40 -4.37
C PHE A 119 40.21 40.66 -5.49
N VAL A 120 39.95 39.63 -6.30
CA VAL A 120 38.87 39.60 -7.28
C VAL A 120 37.70 38.79 -6.70
N HIS A 121 36.51 39.36 -6.66
CA HIS A 121 35.30 38.72 -6.17
C HIS A 121 34.64 37.82 -7.24
N THR A 122 34.70 38.22 -8.50
CA THR A 122 34.03 37.48 -9.57
C THR A 122 34.77 36.20 -9.88
N THR A 123 34.14 35.05 -9.60
CA THR A 123 34.65 33.72 -9.93
C THR A 123 33.93 33.10 -11.14
N ASN A 124 32.67 33.48 -11.38
CA ASN A 124 31.88 33.03 -12.52
C ASN A 124 31.23 34.22 -13.24
N LEU A 125 31.13 34.13 -14.56
CA LEU A 125 30.50 35.13 -15.40
C LEU A 125 29.14 34.62 -15.94
N PRO A 126 28.13 35.50 -16.13
CA PRO A 126 26.88 35.12 -16.79
C PRO A 126 27.13 34.48 -18.16
N THR A 127 26.32 33.49 -18.53
CA THR A 127 26.44 32.84 -19.84
C THR A 127 26.25 33.85 -20.98
N GLY A 128 27.14 33.80 -21.96
CA GLY A 128 27.02 34.55 -23.22
C GLY A 128 26.40 33.72 -24.35
N VAL A 129 26.01 34.40 -25.42
CA VAL A 129 25.40 33.77 -26.60
C VAL A 129 26.22 34.14 -27.83
N ILE A 130 26.55 33.16 -28.68
CA ILE A 130 27.26 33.38 -29.96
C ILE A 130 26.54 34.47 -30.76
N GLY A 131 27.30 35.45 -31.26
CA GLY A 131 26.76 36.54 -32.09
C GLY A 131 25.95 37.60 -31.35
N ALA A 132 25.64 37.42 -30.07
CA ALA A 132 24.97 38.42 -29.24
C ALA A 132 25.97 39.37 -28.55
N VAL A 133 25.55 40.61 -28.27
CA VAL A 133 26.36 41.54 -27.48
C VAL A 133 26.42 41.03 -26.03
N TYR A 134 27.63 40.86 -25.52
CA TYR A 134 27.92 40.46 -24.16
C TYR A 134 28.53 41.64 -23.38
N SER A 135 28.08 41.82 -22.14
CA SER A 135 28.65 42.80 -21.21
C SER A 135 28.49 42.30 -19.77
N SER A 136 29.61 42.11 -19.08
CA SER A 136 29.61 41.72 -17.67
C SER A 136 30.74 42.40 -16.90
N GLN A 137 30.47 42.74 -15.64
CA GLN A 137 31.36 43.48 -14.75
C GLN A 137 32.13 42.52 -13.83
N LEU A 138 33.46 42.54 -13.90
CA LEU A 138 34.30 41.94 -12.87
C LEU A 138 34.38 42.87 -11.66
N ILE A 139 34.27 42.31 -10.46
CA ILE A 139 34.26 43.04 -9.20
C ILE A 139 35.54 42.69 -8.43
N ALA A 140 36.24 43.71 -7.92
CA ALA A 140 37.37 43.56 -7.02
C ALA A 140 37.10 44.31 -5.70
N GLY A 141 37.79 43.90 -4.64
CA GLY A 141 37.72 44.51 -3.31
C GLY A 141 39.09 44.56 -2.63
N GLY A 142 39.18 45.31 -1.53
CA GLY A 142 40.45 45.53 -0.82
C GLY A 142 41.39 46.50 -1.56
N GLY A 143 42.60 46.68 -1.04
CA GLY A 143 43.60 47.58 -1.63
C GLY A 143 43.15 49.05 -1.74
N THR A 144 43.87 49.83 -2.57
CA THR A 144 43.63 51.27 -2.78
C THR A 144 43.18 51.57 -4.22
N PRO A 145 41.87 51.84 -4.45
CA PRO A 145 41.35 52.21 -5.77
C PRO A 145 41.99 53.49 -6.35
N PRO A 146 41.89 53.75 -7.68
CA PRO A 146 41.26 52.94 -8.71
C PRO A 146 42.01 51.64 -9.05
N TYR A 147 41.27 50.69 -9.63
CA TYR A 147 41.79 49.38 -10.05
C TYR A 147 42.12 49.34 -11.54
N THR A 148 43.14 48.57 -11.91
CA THR A 148 43.50 48.23 -13.30
C THR A 148 43.39 46.73 -13.51
N TRP A 149 42.81 46.30 -14.62
CA TRP A 149 42.48 44.90 -14.92
C TRP A 149 43.24 44.39 -16.15
N THR A 150 43.72 43.16 -16.08
CA THR A 150 44.39 42.46 -17.19
C THR A 150 43.99 40.98 -17.20
N VAL A 151 44.22 40.31 -18.33
CA VAL A 151 44.13 38.84 -18.44
C VAL A 151 45.55 38.29 -18.46
N THR A 152 45.91 37.47 -17.47
CA THR A 152 47.28 36.96 -17.29
C THR A 152 47.44 35.49 -17.67
N GLY A 153 46.34 34.73 -17.78
CA GLY A 153 46.33 33.32 -18.16
C GLY A 153 45.05 32.91 -18.89
N GLY A 154 45.13 31.87 -19.73
CA GLY A 154 44.02 31.46 -20.59
C GLY A 154 43.72 32.48 -21.69
N ILE A 155 42.61 32.27 -22.42
CA ILE A 155 42.15 33.18 -23.48
C ILE A 155 40.64 33.37 -23.28
N PRO A 156 40.15 34.61 -23.11
CA PRO A 156 38.71 34.88 -23.11
C PRO A 156 38.08 34.46 -24.44
N PRO A 157 36.75 34.26 -24.50
CA PRO A 157 36.08 33.91 -25.74
C PRO A 157 36.43 34.89 -26.87
N ALA A 158 36.72 34.34 -28.06
CA ALA A 158 37.08 35.15 -29.22
C ALA A 158 35.96 36.18 -29.52
N GLY A 159 36.34 37.46 -29.60
CA GLY A 159 35.40 38.57 -29.78
C GLY A 159 35.00 39.30 -28.50
N LEU A 160 35.45 38.83 -27.32
CA LEU A 160 35.33 39.55 -26.05
C LEU A 160 36.65 40.21 -25.65
N THR A 161 36.56 41.37 -25.03
CA THR A 161 37.69 42.16 -24.52
C THR A 161 37.40 42.68 -23.12
N LEU A 162 38.39 42.57 -22.22
CA LEU A 162 38.32 43.11 -20.87
C LEU A 162 38.77 44.57 -20.87
N GLY A 163 37.93 45.48 -20.38
CA GLY A 163 38.28 46.87 -20.19
C GLY A 163 39.25 47.06 -19.03
N ASP A 164 40.42 47.63 -19.32
CA ASP A 164 41.54 47.80 -18.38
C ASP A 164 41.21 48.65 -17.13
N SER A 165 40.35 49.65 -17.27
CA SER A 165 40.11 50.69 -16.28
C SER A 165 38.74 50.56 -15.59
N ASN A 166 37.88 49.71 -16.12
CA ASN A 166 36.53 49.49 -15.60
C ASN A 166 36.24 48.03 -15.28
N GLY A 167 37.09 47.05 -15.65
CA GLY A 167 36.87 45.64 -15.37
C GLY A 167 35.66 45.04 -16.09
N VAL A 168 35.13 45.69 -17.14
CA VAL A 168 33.98 45.17 -17.88
C VAL A 168 34.46 44.29 -19.03
N LEU A 169 34.08 43.02 -19.04
CA LEU A 169 34.25 42.13 -20.16
C LEU A 169 33.12 42.38 -21.17
N THR A 170 33.45 42.87 -22.37
CA THR A 170 32.47 43.26 -23.39
C THR A 170 32.86 42.79 -24.78
N GLY A 171 31.87 42.58 -25.65
CA GLY A 171 32.08 42.29 -27.06
C GLY A 171 30.96 41.41 -27.63
N THR A 172 31.29 40.66 -28.68
CA THR A 172 30.37 39.69 -29.30
C THR A 172 31.13 38.39 -29.48
N PRO A 173 30.82 37.34 -28.70
CA PRO A 173 31.56 36.09 -28.76
C PRO A 173 31.24 35.36 -30.08
N ALA A 174 32.27 34.81 -30.72
CA ALA A 174 32.15 34.20 -32.05
C ALA A 174 32.06 32.67 -32.02
N ILE A 175 32.48 32.03 -30.93
CA ILE A 175 32.58 30.57 -30.79
C ILE A 175 31.97 30.19 -29.44
N GLY A 176 31.18 29.12 -29.42
CA GLY A 176 30.61 28.55 -28.21
C GLY A 176 31.62 27.70 -27.43
N GLY A 177 31.37 27.51 -26.15
CA GLY A 177 32.22 26.69 -25.26
C GLY A 177 32.33 27.28 -23.86
N VAL A 178 32.95 26.51 -22.96
CA VAL A 178 33.33 26.97 -21.63
C VAL A 178 34.78 27.45 -21.68
N TYR A 179 35.00 28.69 -21.26
CA TYR A 179 36.31 29.36 -21.30
C TYR A 179 36.75 29.71 -19.89
N ASP A 180 37.83 29.06 -19.44
CA ASP A 180 38.50 29.39 -18.19
C ASP A 180 39.70 30.30 -18.48
N PHE A 181 39.73 31.48 -17.87
CA PHE A 181 40.83 32.42 -18.00
C PHE A 181 41.09 33.16 -16.69
N THR A 182 42.36 33.51 -16.46
CA THR A 182 42.80 34.19 -15.24
C THR A 182 42.81 35.68 -15.47
N VAL A 183 42.09 36.42 -14.62
CA VAL A 183 42.12 37.88 -14.57
C VAL A 183 43.00 38.34 -13.41
N GLU A 184 43.79 39.38 -13.63
CA GLU A 184 44.54 40.08 -12.59
C GLU A 184 43.92 41.45 -12.38
N VAL A 185 43.80 41.86 -11.12
CA VAL A 185 43.50 43.23 -10.73
C VAL A 185 44.69 43.82 -9.98
N ALA A 186 45.04 45.08 -10.28
CA ALA A 186 46.08 45.85 -9.62
C ALA A 186 45.52 47.13 -9.02
N ASP A 187 46.03 47.55 -7.85
CA ASP A 187 45.66 48.79 -7.19
C ASP A 187 46.71 49.91 -7.37
N THR A 188 46.42 51.12 -6.87
CA THR A 188 47.35 52.27 -7.01
C THR A 188 48.64 52.17 -6.21
N THR A 189 48.73 51.24 -5.26
CA THR A 189 49.94 50.99 -4.48
C THR A 189 50.84 49.92 -5.13
N GLY A 190 50.37 49.29 -6.21
CA GLY A 190 51.05 48.22 -6.91
C GLY A 190 50.79 46.84 -6.33
N ALA A 191 49.82 46.68 -5.42
CA ALA A 191 49.34 45.36 -5.01
C ALA A 191 48.55 44.72 -6.16
N THR A 192 48.71 43.41 -6.37
CA THR A 192 47.97 42.65 -7.39
C THR A 192 47.25 41.45 -6.78
N ALA A 193 46.17 41.01 -7.43
CA ALA A 193 45.46 39.78 -7.10
C ALA A 193 44.93 39.12 -8.38
N GLU A 194 45.02 37.80 -8.44
CA GLU A 194 44.57 37.01 -9.58
C GLU A 194 43.38 36.12 -9.22
N GLN A 195 42.53 35.84 -10.19
CA GLN A 195 41.43 34.90 -10.04
C GLN A 195 41.15 34.18 -11.36
N LEU A 196 40.97 32.87 -11.29
CA LEU A 196 40.42 32.09 -12.40
C LEU A 196 38.93 32.38 -12.50
N VAL A 197 38.49 32.76 -13.70
CA VAL A 197 37.10 33.07 -14.01
C VAL A 197 36.64 32.17 -15.16
N SER A 198 35.45 31.59 -15.00
CA SER A 198 34.80 30.78 -16.03
C SER A 198 33.70 31.58 -16.72
N LEU A 199 33.72 31.58 -18.06
CA LEU A 199 32.66 32.12 -18.90
C LEU A 199 32.22 31.06 -19.90
N ALA A 200 30.94 30.73 -19.87
CA ALA A 200 30.36 29.83 -20.85
C ALA A 200 29.61 30.62 -21.95
N ILE A 201 29.81 30.21 -23.20
CA ILE A 201 29.16 30.78 -24.39
C ILE A 201 28.33 29.67 -25.04
N GLY A 202 27.01 29.82 -25.06
CA GLY A 202 26.10 28.93 -25.78
C GLY A 202 25.80 29.42 -27.19
N SER A 203 25.45 28.51 -28.09
CA SER A 203 24.84 28.87 -29.37
C SER A 203 23.33 29.09 -29.20
N ALA A 204 22.81 30.22 -29.68
CA ALA A 204 21.37 30.39 -29.91
C ALA A 204 20.88 29.61 -31.13
N ASP A 205 21.78 29.30 -32.07
CA ASP A 205 21.50 28.49 -33.26
C ASP A 205 21.86 27.01 -33.04
N GLY A 206 22.12 26.58 -31.80
CA GLY A 206 22.50 25.20 -31.45
C GLY A 206 21.47 24.14 -31.86
N PHE A 207 20.32 24.60 -32.37
CA PHE A 207 19.30 23.82 -33.04
C PHE A 207 19.23 24.25 -34.51
N VAL A 208 20.05 23.65 -35.38
CA VAL A 208 19.56 23.35 -36.72
C VAL A 208 18.61 22.17 -36.50
N ALA A 209 17.37 22.24 -36.98
CA ALA A 209 16.51 21.06 -37.03
C ALA A 209 17.27 20.01 -37.84
N SER A 210 17.99 19.15 -37.14
CA SER A 210 18.53 17.94 -37.69
C SER A 210 17.31 17.05 -37.93
N ASP A 211 17.39 16.15 -38.89
CA ASP A 211 16.27 15.28 -39.27
C ASP A 211 15.84 14.29 -38.14
N PHE A 212 16.28 14.50 -36.89
CA PHE A 212 16.36 13.51 -35.80
C PHE A 212 15.55 13.88 -34.52
N GLY A 213 14.55 14.77 -34.64
CA GLY A 213 13.56 15.06 -33.57
C GLY A 213 13.84 16.28 -32.68
N HIS A 214 12.78 16.89 -32.14
CA HIS A 214 12.87 18.03 -31.21
C HIS A 214 13.27 17.60 -29.78
N PRO A 215 13.55 18.54 -28.85
CA PRO A 215 13.74 18.21 -27.45
C PRO A 215 12.53 17.52 -26.78
N TYR A 216 12.79 16.47 -25.98
CA TYR A 216 11.81 15.76 -25.15
C TYR A 216 12.11 15.85 -23.65
N VAL A 217 11.12 15.49 -22.83
CA VAL A 217 11.20 15.48 -21.36
C VAL A 217 11.15 14.07 -20.78
N GLN A 218 11.95 13.83 -19.74
CA GLN A 218 12.13 12.56 -19.04
C GLN A 218 12.34 12.81 -17.53
N ASN A 219 12.33 11.76 -16.71
CA ASN A 219 12.64 11.80 -15.28
C ASN A 219 12.06 12.98 -14.45
N PRO A 220 10.75 13.24 -14.56
CA PRO A 220 10.08 14.29 -13.79
C PRO A 220 10.06 14.01 -12.26
N THR A 221 10.56 14.95 -11.45
CA THR A 221 10.38 14.99 -9.98
C THR A 221 9.54 16.20 -9.58
N ALA A 222 8.98 16.23 -8.37
CA ALA A 222 8.19 17.37 -7.90
C ALA A 222 8.90 18.72 -8.09
N ASP A 223 10.22 18.76 -8.02
CA ASP A 223 11.05 19.95 -8.14
C ASP A 223 12.00 19.94 -9.35
N GLY A 224 11.80 19.06 -10.32
CA GLY A 224 12.76 18.84 -11.41
C GLY A 224 12.24 18.08 -12.61
N ILE A 225 13.00 18.12 -13.70
CA ILE A 225 12.74 17.37 -14.93
C ILE A 225 14.01 17.31 -15.78
N THR A 226 14.19 16.26 -16.57
CA THR A 226 15.29 16.14 -17.52
C THR A 226 14.84 16.48 -18.93
N LEU A 227 15.57 17.34 -19.63
CA LEU A 227 15.38 17.64 -21.05
C LEU A 227 16.48 16.97 -21.88
N ILE A 228 16.08 16.31 -22.97
CA ILE A 228 16.99 15.59 -23.87
C ILE A 228 16.78 16.03 -25.31
N TRP A 229 17.87 16.25 -26.05
CA TRP A 229 17.85 16.50 -27.50
C TRP A 229 19.16 16.11 -28.18
N TRP A 230 19.19 16.12 -29.51
CA TRP A 230 20.31 15.64 -30.31
C TRP A 230 20.83 16.69 -31.29
N SER A 231 22.14 16.70 -31.51
CA SER A 231 22.81 17.53 -32.53
C SER A 231 23.80 16.71 -33.37
N ALA A 232 24.18 17.28 -34.52
CA ALA A 232 25.16 16.69 -35.43
C ALA A 232 26.63 16.99 -35.06
N ASP A 233 26.86 17.95 -34.15
CA ASP A 233 28.18 18.37 -33.69
C ASP A 233 28.18 18.65 -32.17
N ASP A 234 29.36 18.86 -31.59
CA ASP A 234 29.57 19.05 -30.15
C ASP A 234 29.24 20.47 -29.65
N SER A 235 28.51 21.26 -30.42
CA SER A 235 28.18 22.64 -30.05
C SER A 235 27.36 22.70 -28.77
N VAL A 236 27.82 23.45 -27.77
CA VAL A 236 27.05 23.73 -26.55
C VAL A 236 25.82 24.59 -26.88
N ALA A 237 24.63 24.10 -26.50
CA ALA A 237 23.36 24.77 -26.72
C ALA A 237 22.82 25.46 -25.44
N LEU A 238 22.14 26.59 -25.63
CA LEU A 238 21.43 27.31 -24.56
C LEU A 238 20.01 26.77 -24.41
N LEU A 239 19.68 26.32 -23.19
CA LEU A 239 18.32 26.04 -22.75
C LEU A 239 17.81 27.23 -21.93
N GLU A 240 16.69 27.80 -22.34
CA GLU A 240 16.02 28.87 -21.58
C GLU A 240 14.65 28.37 -21.11
N TYR A 241 14.25 28.72 -19.88
CA TYR A 241 13.01 28.23 -19.28
C TYR A 241 12.43 29.21 -18.25
N GLY A 242 11.14 29.06 -17.92
CA GLY A 242 10.49 29.79 -16.84
C GLY A 242 8.96 29.74 -16.86
N GLN A 243 8.33 30.38 -15.89
CA GLN A 243 6.88 30.41 -15.73
C GLN A 243 6.30 31.58 -16.54
N GLY A 244 5.71 31.29 -17.69
CA GLY A 244 5.13 32.30 -18.61
C GLY A 244 6.11 33.23 -19.33
N ALA A 245 7.39 33.26 -18.92
CA ALA A 245 8.50 33.93 -19.60
C ALA A 245 9.81 33.18 -19.34
N TYR A 246 10.76 33.27 -20.29
CA TYR A 246 12.09 32.66 -20.20
C TYR A 246 13.02 33.46 -19.28
N THR A 247 12.86 33.31 -17.97
CA THR A 247 13.61 34.06 -16.96
C THR A 247 14.87 33.35 -16.47
N GLN A 248 15.00 32.05 -16.74
CA GLN A 248 16.12 31.21 -16.34
C GLN A 248 16.78 30.61 -17.58
N ASN A 249 18.07 30.29 -17.48
CA ASN A 249 18.79 29.62 -18.54
C ASN A 249 19.90 28.73 -17.98
N THR A 250 20.31 27.75 -18.78
CA THR A 250 21.43 26.86 -18.52
C THR A 250 22.00 26.39 -19.85
N LEU A 251 23.23 25.87 -19.82
CA LEU A 251 23.87 25.30 -20.99
C LEU A 251 23.85 23.78 -20.94
N SER A 252 23.70 23.17 -22.10
CA SER A 252 23.90 21.73 -22.24
C SER A 252 25.37 21.34 -22.17
N SER A 253 25.66 20.11 -21.77
CA SER A 253 26.96 19.47 -21.95
C SER A 253 26.81 18.31 -22.94
N PRO A 254 27.01 18.53 -24.26
CA PRO A 254 26.81 17.48 -25.26
C PRO A 254 27.79 16.32 -25.06
N SER A 255 27.30 15.09 -25.12
CA SER A 255 28.09 13.87 -25.08
C SER A 255 28.04 13.14 -26.42
N ALA A 256 29.19 12.72 -26.93
CA ALA A 256 29.25 11.98 -28.19
C ALA A 256 28.74 10.55 -27.99
N VAL A 257 27.78 10.14 -28.80
CA VAL A 257 27.26 8.77 -28.86
C VAL A 257 27.48 8.23 -30.26
N THR A 258 28.14 7.07 -30.36
CA THR A 258 28.40 6.41 -31.63
C THR A 258 27.43 5.25 -31.80
N PHE A 259 26.71 5.27 -32.91
CA PHE A 259 25.77 4.23 -33.30
C PHE A 259 26.35 3.41 -34.43
N ASP A 260 26.27 2.08 -34.32
CA ASP A 260 26.43 1.19 -35.45
C ASP A 260 25.13 1.18 -36.26
N ARG A 261 25.24 1.29 -37.60
CA ARG A 261 24.10 1.24 -38.52
C ARG A 261 24.23 0.08 -39.49
N PRO A 262 23.84 -1.14 -39.07
CA PRO A 262 23.89 -2.32 -39.93
C PRO A 262 23.21 -2.12 -41.30
N GLU A 263 22.11 -1.36 -41.33
CA GLU A 263 21.31 -1.03 -42.51
C GLU A 263 22.10 -0.24 -43.58
N TYR A 264 23.13 0.51 -43.18
CA TYR A 264 24.01 1.29 -44.06
C TYR A 264 25.45 0.76 -44.11
N ALA A 265 25.76 -0.26 -43.31
CA ALA A 265 27.12 -0.79 -43.12
C ALA A 265 28.15 0.28 -42.72
N ASP A 266 27.75 1.21 -41.85
CA ASP A 266 28.61 2.27 -41.33
C ASP A 266 28.35 2.60 -39.84
N GLN A 267 29.03 3.63 -39.34
CA GLN A 267 28.82 4.19 -38.01
C GLN A 267 28.49 5.68 -38.15
N VAL A 268 27.63 6.18 -37.27
CA VAL A 268 27.35 7.61 -37.13
C VAL A 268 27.58 8.05 -35.69
N THR A 269 28.24 9.18 -35.51
CA THR A 269 28.33 9.84 -34.20
C THR A 269 27.36 11.00 -34.16
N ARG A 270 26.55 11.04 -33.10
CA ARG A 270 25.65 12.15 -32.76
C ARG A 270 25.98 12.65 -31.37
N PHE A 271 25.51 13.84 -31.02
CA PHE A 271 25.78 14.42 -29.71
C PHE A 271 24.47 14.54 -28.92
N LYS A 272 24.40 13.82 -27.80
CA LYS A 272 23.26 13.85 -26.87
C LYS A 272 23.44 15.03 -25.94
N HIS A 273 22.42 15.89 -25.88
CA HIS A 273 22.32 16.93 -24.87
C HIS A 273 21.34 16.46 -23.82
N GLU A 274 21.79 16.43 -22.57
CA GLU A 274 20.96 16.06 -21.44
C GLU A 274 21.12 17.11 -20.34
N VAL A 275 20.00 17.68 -19.90
CA VAL A 275 19.97 18.72 -18.88
C VAL A 275 18.91 18.38 -17.83
N ALA A 276 19.37 17.96 -16.65
CA ALA A 276 18.52 17.80 -15.47
C ALA A 276 18.31 19.16 -14.78
N LEU A 277 17.08 19.65 -14.82
CA LEU A 277 16.64 20.83 -14.08
C LEU A 277 16.22 20.42 -12.66
N SER A 278 16.57 21.25 -11.67
CA SER A 278 16.19 21.07 -10.26
C SER A 278 15.80 22.42 -9.64
N GLY A 279 15.18 22.39 -8.46
CA GLY A 279 14.70 23.59 -7.76
C GLY A 279 13.49 24.27 -8.42
N LEU A 280 12.77 23.54 -9.28
CA LEU A 280 11.52 23.99 -9.88
C LEU A 280 10.39 23.95 -8.85
N SER A 281 9.36 24.76 -9.07
CA SER A 281 8.15 24.73 -8.23
C SER A 281 7.30 23.51 -8.57
N PRO A 282 6.81 22.73 -7.58
CA PRO A 282 5.90 21.60 -7.82
C PRO A 282 4.56 21.99 -8.45
N GLY A 283 3.97 21.07 -9.20
CA GLY A 283 2.64 21.22 -9.82
C GLY A 283 2.55 22.36 -10.84
N THR A 284 3.67 22.81 -11.40
CA THR A 284 3.78 24.09 -12.11
C THR A 284 4.15 23.92 -13.58
N GLN A 285 3.49 24.67 -14.46
CA GLN A 285 3.82 24.73 -15.89
C GLN A 285 5.07 25.60 -16.13
N TYR A 286 6.01 25.08 -16.90
CA TYR A 286 7.19 25.80 -17.38
C TYR A 286 7.21 25.80 -18.89
N GLN A 287 7.47 26.97 -19.48
CA GLN A 287 7.85 27.06 -20.89
C GLN A 287 9.36 26.91 -20.99
N TYR A 288 9.82 26.25 -22.05
CA TYR A 288 11.24 26.17 -22.36
C TYR A 288 11.49 26.37 -23.86
N ARG A 289 12.73 26.74 -24.19
CA ARG A 289 13.21 26.77 -25.55
C ARG A 289 14.67 26.37 -25.67
N VAL A 290 14.98 25.69 -26.76
CA VAL A 290 16.34 25.33 -27.17
C VAL A 290 16.48 25.74 -28.62
N GLY A 291 17.35 26.70 -28.88
CA GLY A 291 17.45 27.38 -30.17
C GLY A 291 16.09 27.89 -30.68
N GLY A 292 15.66 27.43 -31.86
CA GLY A 292 14.39 27.82 -32.46
C GLY A 292 13.15 27.03 -32.02
N PHE A 293 13.31 26.00 -31.18
CA PHE A 293 12.20 25.17 -30.72
C PHE A 293 11.68 25.65 -29.36
N GLU A 294 10.36 25.78 -29.25
CA GLU A 294 9.66 26.19 -28.02
C GLU A 294 8.61 25.13 -27.65
N SER A 295 8.53 24.78 -26.37
CA SER A 295 7.54 23.86 -25.80
C SER A 295 7.32 24.18 -24.32
N SER A 296 6.55 23.35 -23.62
CA SER A 296 6.32 23.48 -22.19
C SER A 296 6.12 22.12 -21.52
N PHE A 297 6.50 22.00 -20.26
CA PHE A 297 6.25 20.83 -19.43
C PHE A 297 5.61 21.24 -18.11
N LYS A 298 5.07 20.27 -17.38
CA LYS A 298 4.51 20.45 -16.04
C LYS A 298 5.27 19.61 -15.03
N THR A 299 5.72 20.23 -13.94
CA THR A 299 6.28 19.48 -12.82
C THR A 299 5.14 18.77 -12.06
N PRO A 300 5.39 17.56 -11.52
CA PRO A 300 4.46 16.85 -10.65
C PRO A 300 4.16 17.62 -9.37
N SER A 301 3.04 17.30 -8.73
CA SER A 301 2.70 17.83 -7.41
C SER A 301 3.71 17.39 -6.34
N SER A 302 3.90 18.22 -5.30
CA SER A 302 4.61 17.81 -4.08
C SER A 302 3.75 16.93 -3.16
N ASP A 303 2.44 16.88 -3.40
CA ASP A 303 1.55 15.95 -2.73
C ASP A 303 1.77 14.54 -3.29
N PRO A 304 2.27 13.58 -2.49
CA PRO A 304 2.56 12.22 -2.93
C PRO A 304 1.29 11.40 -3.19
N LEU A 305 0.10 11.97 -2.95
CA LEU A 305 -1.20 11.39 -3.27
C LEU A 305 -2.00 12.32 -4.21
N ALA A 306 -1.35 13.15 -5.02
CA ALA A 306 -2.07 13.94 -6.03
C ALA A 306 -2.75 13.03 -7.08
N PRO A 307 -3.98 13.35 -7.56
CA PRO A 307 -4.63 12.64 -8.65
C PRO A 307 -3.72 12.49 -9.87
N LEU A 308 -3.91 11.40 -10.60
CA LEU A 308 -3.03 11.03 -11.71
C LEU A 308 -3.86 10.55 -12.90
N ARG A 309 -3.54 11.07 -14.09
CA ARG A 309 -3.97 10.50 -15.37
C ARG A 309 -2.76 9.97 -16.14
N PHE A 310 -2.84 8.74 -16.62
CA PHE A 310 -1.82 8.18 -17.51
C PHE A 310 -2.43 7.41 -18.68
N VAL A 311 -1.67 7.31 -19.75
CA VAL A 311 -2.02 6.54 -20.96
C VAL A 311 -1.00 5.44 -21.17
N VAL A 312 -1.45 4.28 -21.63
CA VAL A 312 -0.59 3.14 -21.95
C VAL A 312 -0.74 2.78 -23.43
N TRP A 313 0.40 2.63 -24.10
CA TRP A 313 0.53 2.11 -25.46
C TRP A 313 1.19 0.74 -25.41
N ALA A 314 1.00 -0.04 -26.47
CA ALA A 314 1.83 -1.19 -26.79
C ALA A 314 1.98 -1.32 -28.30
N ASP A 315 3.02 -2.00 -28.75
CA ASP A 315 3.22 -2.38 -30.15
C ASP A 315 3.10 -1.18 -31.13
N PRO A 316 3.74 -0.02 -30.85
CA PRO A 316 3.85 1.02 -31.86
C PRO A 316 4.68 0.57 -33.07
N GLU A 317 5.66 -0.33 -32.86
CA GLU A 317 6.59 -0.91 -33.85
C GLU A 317 6.98 0.09 -34.94
N ALA A 318 7.42 1.27 -34.51
CA ALA A 318 7.66 2.35 -35.44
C ALA A 318 8.82 1.99 -36.39
N GLU A 319 8.55 2.03 -37.68
CA GLU A 319 9.58 1.91 -38.72
C GLU A 319 9.25 2.75 -39.97
N PRO A 320 10.25 3.13 -40.78
CA PRO A 320 10.00 3.77 -42.06
C PRO A 320 9.15 2.91 -43.02
N GLY A 321 9.18 1.58 -42.85
CA GLY A 321 8.43 0.60 -43.65
C GLY A 321 6.90 0.64 -43.44
N SER A 322 6.41 1.20 -42.33
CA SER A 322 4.99 1.22 -41.96
C SER A 322 4.11 2.02 -42.93
N HIS A 323 4.70 2.84 -43.81
CA HIS A 323 3.97 3.66 -44.77
C HIS A 323 3.25 2.81 -45.84
N GLY A 324 1.92 2.81 -45.83
CA GLY A 324 1.09 2.03 -46.75
C GLY A 324 1.03 0.53 -46.45
N SER A 325 1.57 0.09 -45.31
CA SER A 325 1.45 -1.27 -44.79
C SER A 325 0.25 -1.37 -43.84
N LEU A 326 -0.60 -2.38 -44.02
CA LEU A 326 -1.71 -2.65 -43.10
C LEU A 326 -1.32 -3.66 -42.00
N GLY A 327 -0.09 -4.17 -42.03
CA GLY A 327 0.36 -5.26 -41.17
C GLY A 327 -0.28 -6.61 -41.47
N SER A 328 -0.07 -7.58 -40.57
CA SER A 328 -0.61 -8.94 -40.68
C SER A 328 -2.13 -8.97 -40.42
N ASP A 329 -2.84 -9.88 -41.10
CA ASP A 329 -4.29 -10.18 -40.93
C ASP A 329 -5.30 -9.03 -41.08
N ALA A 330 -4.88 -7.90 -41.65
CA ALA A 330 -5.74 -6.78 -41.95
C ALA A 330 -6.99 -7.15 -42.76
N PRO A 331 -8.21 -6.79 -42.28
CA PRO A 331 -9.44 -7.01 -43.04
C PRO A 331 -9.38 -6.34 -44.42
N ALA A 332 -9.94 -7.01 -45.43
CA ALA A 332 -9.98 -6.48 -46.78
C ALA A 332 -10.68 -5.11 -46.82
N GLY A 333 -9.94 -4.06 -47.21
CA GLY A 333 -10.46 -2.69 -47.29
C GLY A 333 -10.35 -1.90 -45.99
N TYR A 334 -9.57 -2.34 -45.01
CA TYR A 334 -9.26 -1.55 -43.83
C TYR A 334 -8.63 -0.19 -44.22
N PRO A 335 -9.10 0.94 -43.66
CA PRO A 335 -8.81 2.26 -44.23
C PRO A 335 -7.52 2.91 -43.73
N MET A 336 -6.88 2.35 -42.70
CA MET A 336 -5.78 2.98 -41.96
C MET A 336 -4.54 2.09 -42.00
N ASP A 337 -3.42 2.64 -42.47
CA ASP A 337 -2.12 1.96 -42.42
C ASP A 337 -1.42 2.12 -41.06
N GLN A 338 -0.39 1.31 -40.82
CA GLN A 338 0.40 1.28 -39.59
C GLN A 338 0.96 2.67 -39.24
N ASN A 339 1.51 3.38 -40.22
CA ASN A 339 2.01 4.74 -40.02
C ASN A 339 0.89 5.72 -39.58
N GLN A 340 -0.28 5.65 -40.19
CA GLN A 340 -1.43 6.46 -39.80
C GLN A 340 -1.96 6.08 -38.42
N GLY A 341 -1.93 4.79 -38.06
CA GLY A 341 -2.30 4.27 -36.75
C GLY A 341 -1.51 4.95 -35.64
N ILE A 342 -0.18 4.84 -35.67
CA ILE A 342 0.68 5.49 -34.66
C ILE A 342 0.51 7.01 -34.65
N MET A 343 0.39 7.68 -35.80
CA MET A 343 0.17 9.12 -35.84
C MET A 343 -1.14 9.53 -35.14
N ALA A 344 -2.22 8.77 -35.36
CA ALA A 344 -3.50 9.00 -34.70
C ALA A 344 -3.42 8.71 -33.20
N THR A 345 -2.69 7.67 -32.78
CA THR A 345 -2.43 7.36 -31.37
C THR A 345 -1.67 8.48 -30.65
N VAL A 346 -0.63 9.04 -31.28
CA VAL A 346 0.09 10.21 -30.73
C VAL A 346 -0.85 11.39 -30.53
N LEU A 347 -1.71 11.68 -31.52
CA LEU A 347 -2.66 12.80 -31.45
C LEU A 347 -3.74 12.58 -30.38
N ALA A 348 -4.35 11.40 -30.36
CA ALA A 348 -5.31 11.00 -29.33
C ALA A 348 -4.72 11.18 -27.93
N THR A 349 -3.49 10.70 -27.73
CA THR A 349 -2.79 10.83 -26.44
C THR A 349 -2.49 12.30 -26.10
N SER A 350 -2.09 13.09 -27.09
CA SER A 350 -1.84 14.53 -26.91
C SER A 350 -3.11 15.29 -26.51
N ASP A 351 -4.27 14.91 -27.05
CA ASP A 351 -5.57 15.54 -26.75
C ASP A 351 -6.13 15.10 -25.39
N LEU A 352 -5.81 13.88 -24.94
CA LEU A 352 -6.14 13.38 -23.60
C LEU A 352 -5.36 14.08 -22.47
N ASP A 353 -4.24 14.72 -22.81
CA ASP A 353 -3.33 15.48 -21.93
C ASP A 353 -2.97 14.73 -20.62
N PRO A 354 -2.41 13.50 -20.70
CA PRO A 354 -2.03 12.74 -19.51
C PRO A 354 -0.81 13.34 -18.80
N ASP A 355 -0.64 13.02 -17.51
CA ASP A 355 0.57 13.38 -16.75
C ASP A 355 1.76 12.45 -17.10
N LEU A 356 1.50 11.33 -17.76
CA LEU A 356 2.48 10.29 -18.10
C LEU A 356 2.01 9.38 -19.25
N VAL A 357 2.94 8.94 -20.11
CA VAL A 357 2.72 7.86 -21.08
C VAL A 357 3.63 6.67 -20.76
N LEU A 358 3.06 5.47 -20.76
CA LEU A 358 3.76 4.19 -20.63
C LEU A 358 3.73 3.45 -21.97
N ILE A 359 4.81 2.76 -22.34
CA ILE A 359 4.85 1.88 -23.53
C ILE A 359 5.24 0.46 -23.09
N ALA A 360 4.31 -0.49 -23.26
CA ALA A 360 4.46 -1.89 -22.86
C ALA A 360 5.14 -2.75 -23.96
N GLY A 361 6.35 -2.34 -24.37
CA GLY A 361 7.19 -3.08 -25.31
C GLY A 361 6.88 -2.85 -26.78
N ASP A 362 7.80 -3.37 -27.60
CA ASP A 362 7.85 -3.29 -29.07
C ASP A 362 7.74 -1.85 -29.58
N LEU A 363 8.66 -1.02 -29.07
CA LEU A 363 8.72 0.41 -29.39
C LEU A 363 9.02 0.63 -30.88
N VAL A 364 9.86 -0.21 -31.45
CA VAL A 364 10.33 -0.17 -32.83
C VAL A 364 10.27 -1.57 -33.45
N GLN A 365 10.11 -1.65 -34.78
CA GLN A 365 10.02 -2.94 -35.48
C GLN A 365 11.34 -3.73 -35.43
N GLU A 366 12.47 -3.05 -35.56
CA GLU A 366 13.79 -3.66 -35.46
C GLU A 366 14.72 -2.83 -34.54
N GLY A 367 14.87 -3.23 -33.28
CA GLY A 367 15.64 -2.50 -32.27
C GLY A 367 17.10 -2.23 -32.65
N GLY A 368 17.69 -3.10 -33.49
CA GLY A 368 19.05 -2.95 -34.01
C GLY A 368 19.23 -1.91 -35.11
N ARG A 369 18.15 -1.40 -35.72
CA ARG A 369 18.19 -0.38 -36.79
C ARG A 369 18.02 1.00 -36.19
N LEU A 370 18.94 1.93 -36.48
CA LEU A 370 18.83 3.28 -35.94
C LEU A 370 17.68 4.07 -36.57
N ASP A 371 17.39 3.80 -37.85
CA ASP A 371 16.30 4.48 -38.57
C ASP A 371 14.92 4.26 -37.92
N ASP A 372 14.70 3.12 -37.26
CA ASP A 372 13.43 2.79 -36.63
C ASP A 372 13.26 3.60 -35.31
N TRP A 373 14.34 3.75 -34.56
CA TRP A 373 14.38 4.66 -33.39
C TRP A 373 14.19 6.12 -33.79
N ASP A 374 14.84 6.55 -34.86
CA ASP A 374 14.66 7.88 -35.44
C ASP A 374 13.21 8.10 -35.85
N GLU A 375 12.57 7.10 -36.45
CA GLU A 375 11.18 7.14 -36.86
C GLU A 375 10.22 7.27 -35.68
N LEU A 376 10.41 6.50 -34.60
CA LEU A 376 9.62 6.62 -33.37
C LEU A 376 9.71 8.04 -32.80
N PHE A 377 10.93 8.53 -32.57
CA PHE A 377 11.18 9.85 -31.99
C PHE A 377 10.74 10.97 -32.93
N ARG A 378 10.77 10.78 -34.24
CA ARG A 378 10.16 11.71 -35.19
C ARG A 378 8.64 11.77 -35.01
N LYS A 379 7.95 10.66 -34.76
CA LYS A 379 6.48 10.67 -34.59
C LYS A 379 6.04 11.30 -33.27
N ILE A 380 6.69 10.96 -32.16
CA ILE A 380 6.33 11.48 -30.82
C ILE A 380 6.86 12.90 -30.56
N ASN A 381 7.85 13.35 -31.34
CA ASN A 381 8.62 14.55 -31.03
C ASN A 381 8.81 15.53 -32.20
N ASP A 382 8.43 15.22 -33.45
CA ASP A 382 8.47 16.17 -34.55
C ASP A 382 7.13 16.90 -34.76
N LYS A 383 7.21 18.14 -35.26
CA LYS A 383 6.07 18.85 -35.83
C LYS A 383 5.77 18.25 -37.20
N SER A 384 5.03 17.14 -37.25
CA SER A 384 4.36 16.77 -38.50
C SER A 384 3.58 18.00 -39.00
N PRO A 385 3.89 18.55 -40.19
CA PRO A 385 3.44 19.88 -40.60
C PRO A 385 1.92 20.00 -40.82
N VAL A 386 1.17 18.92 -40.58
CA VAL A 386 -0.28 18.84 -40.78
C VAL A 386 -1.08 18.98 -39.46
N PHE A 387 -0.49 18.84 -38.26
CA PHE A 387 -1.31 18.51 -37.08
C PHE A 387 -1.17 19.34 -35.78
N TYR A 388 -0.07 20.06 -35.54
CA TYR A 388 0.18 20.65 -34.20
C TYR A 388 -0.03 22.16 -34.08
N ALA A 389 -1.09 22.72 -34.68
CA ALA A 389 -1.36 24.16 -34.58
C ALA A 389 -1.79 24.57 -33.14
N GLY A 390 -0.83 24.66 -32.21
CA GLY A 390 -0.98 25.33 -30.90
C GLY A 390 -0.54 24.56 -29.66
N ILE A 391 -0.32 23.24 -29.73
CA ILE A 391 -0.14 22.39 -28.53
C ILE A 391 1.32 21.93 -28.32
N GLY A 392 2.11 21.77 -29.39
CA GLY A 392 3.49 21.24 -29.34
C GLY A 392 3.55 19.70 -29.39
N PRO A 393 4.70 19.07 -29.76
CA PRO A 393 4.85 17.61 -29.80
C PRO A 393 4.52 16.91 -28.46
N LEU A 394 4.26 15.60 -28.48
CA LEU A 394 3.86 14.85 -27.30
C LEU A 394 5.01 14.72 -26.29
N ALA A 395 6.14 14.14 -26.72
CA ALA A 395 7.28 13.86 -25.85
C ALA A 395 8.03 15.13 -25.40
N SER A 396 7.78 16.28 -26.05
CA SER A 396 8.29 17.58 -25.63
C SER A 396 7.53 18.19 -24.44
N ARG A 397 6.45 17.55 -23.99
CA ARG A 397 5.58 18.04 -22.91
C ARG A 397 5.32 16.99 -21.85
N ILE A 398 5.11 15.75 -22.28
CA ILE A 398 4.67 14.64 -21.46
C ILE A 398 5.77 13.59 -21.42
N PRO A 399 6.26 13.21 -20.23
CA PRO A 399 7.26 12.15 -20.07
C PRO A 399 6.76 10.79 -20.57
N ILE A 400 7.65 10.03 -21.19
CA ILE A 400 7.38 8.68 -21.73
C ILE A 400 8.35 7.68 -21.09
N GLN A 401 7.81 6.62 -20.48
CA GLN A 401 8.60 5.48 -20.01
C GLN A 401 8.21 4.23 -20.78
N GLY A 402 9.20 3.44 -21.18
CA GLY A 402 9.00 2.21 -21.94
C GLY A 402 9.78 1.06 -21.35
N VAL A 403 9.27 -0.15 -21.54
CA VAL A 403 9.98 -1.42 -21.30
C VAL A 403 10.29 -2.07 -22.65
N PRO A 404 11.38 -2.86 -22.78
CA PRO A 404 11.67 -3.52 -24.04
C PRO A 404 10.69 -4.68 -24.30
N GLY A 405 10.23 -4.80 -25.53
CA GLY A 405 9.61 -6.00 -26.08
C GLY A 405 10.59 -6.78 -26.96
N ASN A 406 10.10 -7.83 -27.61
CA ASN A 406 10.97 -8.70 -28.39
C ASN A 406 11.56 -7.99 -29.61
N HIS A 407 10.80 -7.14 -30.29
CA HIS A 407 11.27 -6.38 -31.45
C HIS A 407 12.33 -5.34 -31.07
N ASP A 408 12.37 -4.90 -29.81
CA ASP A 408 13.43 -4.03 -29.29
C ASP A 408 14.79 -4.74 -29.12
N TYR A 409 14.82 -6.07 -29.20
CA TYR A 409 16.03 -6.89 -29.06
C TYR A 409 16.64 -7.36 -30.38
N TYR A 410 15.85 -7.49 -31.45
CA TYR A 410 16.33 -8.10 -32.71
C TYR A 410 15.93 -7.29 -33.97
N GLY A 411 16.53 -7.64 -35.11
CA GLY A 411 16.25 -7.05 -36.43
C GLY A 411 16.39 -8.08 -37.55
N SER A 412 15.97 -7.76 -38.78
CA SER A 412 15.92 -8.69 -39.91
C SER A 412 17.33 -9.13 -40.36
N GLY A 413 17.80 -10.23 -39.77
CA GLY A 413 19.14 -10.81 -40.01
C GLY A 413 19.96 -11.09 -38.74
N PHE A 414 19.44 -10.75 -37.57
CA PHE A 414 20.12 -10.89 -36.28
C PHE A 414 19.40 -11.91 -35.38
N ALA A 415 19.70 -13.19 -35.55
CA ALA A 415 19.17 -14.28 -34.72
C ALA A 415 20.30 -15.00 -33.99
N GLN A 416 21.17 -14.25 -33.30
CA GLN A 416 22.40 -14.78 -32.68
C GLN A 416 22.76 -14.01 -31.40
N PRO A 417 23.49 -14.64 -30.46
CA PRO A 417 23.93 -14.00 -29.23
C PRO A 417 24.79 -12.75 -29.48
N LYS A 418 24.59 -11.69 -28.68
CA LYS A 418 25.17 -10.33 -28.73
C LYS A 418 24.57 -9.34 -29.72
N SER A 419 23.55 -9.73 -30.47
CA SER A 419 22.79 -8.78 -31.29
C SER A 419 21.94 -7.84 -30.44
N GLU A 420 21.50 -8.33 -29.28
CA GLU A 420 20.82 -7.57 -28.25
C GLU A 420 21.65 -6.40 -27.72
N THR A 421 22.99 -6.48 -27.70
CA THR A 421 23.81 -5.38 -27.17
C THR A 421 23.67 -4.11 -28.00
N LEU A 422 23.55 -4.23 -29.33
CA LEU A 422 23.32 -3.09 -30.21
C LEU A 422 21.89 -2.57 -30.08
N ALA A 423 20.91 -3.48 -30.11
CA ALA A 423 19.50 -3.12 -30.05
C ALA A 423 19.13 -2.45 -28.71
N ILE A 424 19.60 -3.03 -27.60
CA ILE A 424 19.44 -2.48 -26.26
C ILE A 424 20.26 -1.20 -26.06
N HIS A 425 21.44 -1.07 -26.69
CA HIS A 425 22.16 0.22 -26.66
C HIS A 425 21.31 1.34 -27.24
N ASN A 426 20.60 1.10 -28.35
CA ASN A 426 19.68 2.10 -28.90
C ASN A 426 18.54 2.42 -27.92
N PHE A 427 17.92 1.41 -27.30
CA PHE A 427 16.90 1.60 -26.26
C PHE A 427 17.40 2.48 -25.11
N LEU A 428 18.52 2.11 -24.49
CA LEU A 428 19.11 2.77 -23.31
C LEU A 428 19.59 4.20 -23.59
N VAL A 429 19.94 4.50 -24.85
CA VAL A 429 20.44 5.82 -25.22
C VAL A 429 19.30 6.81 -25.47
N HIS A 430 18.21 6.34 -26.07
CA HIS A 430 17.07 7.18 -26.45
C HIS A 430 16.10 7.41 -25.29
N LEU A 431 15.85 6.39 -24.47
CA LEU A 431 15.06 6.52 -23.25
C LEU A 431 15.97 6.80 -22.05
N ALA A 432 15.40 7.43 -21.02
CA ALA A 432 16.09 7.66 -19.76
C ALA A 432 15.17 7.16 -18.65
N ASN A 433 15.07 5.84 -18.52
CA ASN A 433 14.26 5.23 -17.47
C ASN A 433 14.97 5.41 -16.10
N PRO A 434 14.22 5.32 -14.99
CA PRO A 434 14.83 5.26 -13.67
C PRO A 434 15.84 4.12 -13.55
N THR A 435 16.96 4.37 -12.86
CA THR A 435 17.99 3.36 -12.64
C THR A 435 17.49 2.28 -11.67
N ASN A 436 17.93 1.03 -11.85
CA ASN A 436 17.67 -0.10 -10.95
C ASN A 436 18.88 -0.49 -10.09
N THR A 437 19.88 0.39 -10.01
CA THR A 437 21.19 0.08 -9.40
C THR A 437 21.18 -0.11 -7.89
N THR A 438 20.07 0.17 -7.22
CA THR A 438 19.93 -0.08 -5.77
C THR A 438 20.14 -1.57 -5.52
N ALA A 439 21.08 -1.94 -4.65
CA ALA A 439 21.36 -3.33 -4.35
C ALA A 439 20.09 -3.96 -3.76
N THR A 440 19.68 -5.11 -4.30
CA THR A 440 18.66 -5.93 -3.65
C THR A 440 19.17 -6.30 -2.27
N HIS A 441 18.31 -6.29 -1.25
CA HIS A 441 18.68 -6.75 0.09
C HIS A 441 19.03 -8.24 0.09
N PHE A 442 18.44 -9.00 -0.85
CA PHE A 442 18.83 -10.36 -1.19
C PHE A 442 19.80 -10.32 -2.38
N VAL A 443 21.11 -10.15 -2.13
CA VAL A 443 22.12 -10.35 -3.19
C VAL A 443 22.65 -11.77 -3.09
N ASP A 444 22.25 -12.65 -4.01
CA ASP A 444 23.06 -13.82 -4.30
C ASP A 444 24.24 -13.36 -5.17
N GLY A 445 25.42 -13.22 -4.55
CA GLY A 445 26.65 -12.83 -5.25
C GLY A 445 27.12 -13.81 -6.32
N SER A 446 26.38 -14.90 -6.59
CA SER A 446 26.66 -15.85 -7.67
C SER A 446 26.01 -15.50 -9.00
N TRP A 447 25.10 -14.52 -9.07
CA TRP A 447 24.47 -14.11 -10.33
C TRP A 447 25.49 -13.55 -11.34
N PRO A 448 25.36 -13.86 -12.64
CA PRO A 448 26.31 -13.37 -13.65
C PRO A 448 26.44 -11.84 -13.67
N SER A 449 25.32 -11.13 -13.55
CA SER A 449 25.29 -9.67 -13.53
C SER A 449 25.91 -9.06 -12.27
N GLU A 450 26.00 -9.77 -11.15
CA GLU A 450 26.74 -9.31 -9.96
C GLU A 450 28.24 -9.63 -10.05
N LEU A 451 28.62 -10.59 -10.91
CA LEU A 451 30.01 -10.96 -11.17
C LEU A 451 30.66 -10.14 -12.32
N ASP A 452 29.86 -9.59 -13.24
CA ASP A 452 30.31 -8.76 -14.37
C ASP A 452 29.66 -7.36 -14.34
N PRO A 453 30.41 -6.31 -13.96
CA PRO A 453 29.91 -4.94 -13.94
C PRO A 453 29.42 -4.42 -15.29
N THR A 454 29.96 -4.94 -16.40
CA THR A 454 29.56 -4.54 -17.75
C THR A 454 28.15 -5.05 -18.05
N LEU A 455 27.90 -6.32 -17.73
CA LEU A 455 26.58 -6.94 -17.84
C LEU A 455 25.57 -6.26 -16.91
N ARG A 456 25.99 -5.93 -15.68
CA ARG A 456 25.17 -5.15 -14.74
C ARG A 456 24.72 -3.83 -15.33
N GLN A 457 25.65 -3.11 -15.98
CA GLN A 457 25.37 -1.82 -16.60
C GLN A 457 24.43 -1.93 -17.81
N THR A 458 24.51 -3.00 -18.60
CA THR A 458 23.61 -3.24 -19.74
C THR A 458 22.20 -3.68 -19.34
N GLN A 459 21.98 -3.98 -18.07
CA GLN A 459 20.69 -4.32 -17.48
C GLN A 459 20.07 -3.16 -16.69
N ASP A 460 20.84 -2.10 -16.41
CA ASP A 460 20.31 -0.90 -15.78
C ASP A 460 19.25 -0.26 -16.67
N GLU A 461 18.25 0.39 -16.07
CA GLU A 461 17.17 1.11 -16.78
C GLU A 461 16.23 0.26 -17.67
N ARG A 462 16.40 -1.08 -17.72
CA ARG A 462 15.53 -2.00 -18.49
C ARG A 462 14.36 -2.57 -17.70
N TYR A 463 14.58 -2.76 -16.41
CA TYR A 463 13.55 -2.98 -15.40
C TYR A 463 13.75 -1.94 -14.32
N PHE A 464 12.69 -1.31 -13.84
CA PHE A 464 12.79 -0.12 -13.01
C PHE A 464 11.46 0.18 -12.30
N SER A 465 11.53 0.98 -11.24
CA SER A 465 10.36 1.37 -10.44
C SER A 465 10.36 2.88 -10.23
N PHE A 466 9.18 3.49 -10.23
CA PHE A 466 9.00 4.88 -9.84
C PHE A 466 7.60 5.14 -9.32
N ARG A 467 7.47 6.19 -8.51
CA ARG A 467 6.20 6.63 -7.94
C ARG A 467 5.68 7.88 -8.63
N ARG A 468 4.37 7.93 -8.84
CA ARG A 468 3.66 9.14 -9.25
C ARG A 468 2.28 9.17 -8.62
N GLY A 469 2.02 10.22 -7.83
CA GLY A 469 0.78 10.33 -7.06
C GLY A 469 0.52 9.05 -6.24
N PRO A 470 -0.73 8.55 -6.19
CA PRO A 470 -1.12 7.37 -5.42
C PRO A 470 -0.68 6.03 -6.06
N ALA A 471 0.19 6.04 -7.07
CA ALA A 471 0.59 4.84 -7.80
C ALA A 471 2.11 4.63 -7.84
N THR A 472 2.50 3.37 -7.71
CA THR A 472 3.83 2.87 -8.06
C THR A 472 3.76 2.14 -9.39
N PHE A 473 4.71 2.43 -10.28
CA PHE A 473 4.84 1.83 -11.60
C PHE A 473 6.13 1.02 -11.65
N ILE A 474 6.02 -0.24 -12.09
CA ILE A 474 7.15 -1.16 -12.17
C ILE A 474 7.21 -1.72 -13.59
N GLY A 475 8.27 -1.38 -14.32
CA GLY A 475 8.59 -1.94 -15.62
C GLY A 475 9.53 -3.14 -15.46
N ILE A 476 9.26 -4.25 -16.14
CA ILE A 476 10.15 -5.43 -16.16
C ILE A 476 10.43 -5.91 -17.59
N ASP A 477 11.57 -6.58 -17.76
CA ASP A 477 12.07 -7.13 -19.03
C ASP A 477 11.93 -8.66 -19.00
N THR A 478 10.93 -9.16 -19.74
CA THR A 478 10.53 -10.57 -19.77
C THR A 478 10.94 -11.27 -21.06
N ASN A 479 11.89 -10.74 -21.82
CA ASN A 479 12.17 -11.19 -23.19
C ASN A 479 13.04 -12.45 -23.31
N ASN A 480 13.58 -13.01 -22.22
CA ASN A 480 14.34 -14.26 -22.29
C ASN A 480 14.27 -15.04 -20.98
N GLN A 481 14.40 -16.36 -21.07
CA GLN A 481 14.59 -17.24 -19.92
C GLN A 481 15.67 -18.32 -20.17
N SER A 482 16.49 -18.63 -19.16
CA SER A 482 17.48 -19.72 -19.16
C SER A 482 17.01 -21.09 -18.60
N PRO A 483 17.23 -22.21 -19.33
CA PRO A 483 17.91 -22.26 -20.61
C PRO A 483 17.02 -21.77 -21.75
N ASN A 484 17.59 -20.99 -22.66
CA ASN A 484 16.97 -20.58 -23.91
C ASN A 484 16.47 -21.79 -24.73
N GLU A 485 15.39 -21.59 -25.50
CA GLU A 485 14.63 -22.61 -26.23
C GLU A 485 13.98 -23.68 -25.31
N SER A 486 13.70 -23.35 -24.05
CA SER A 486 12.98 -24.24 -23.13
C SER A 486 11.47 -23.96 -23.03
N ASP A 487 10.75 -24.82 -22.32
CA ASP A 487 9.33 -24.64 -21.99
C ASP A 487 9.04 -23.40 -21.11
N TYR A 488 10.08 -22.70 -20.65
CA TYR A 488 9.99 -21.48 -19.87
C TYR A 488 10.43 -20.23 -20.65
N ASP A 489 10.91 -20.40 -21.87
CA ASP A 489 11.45 -19.31 -22.67
C ASP A 489 10.33 -18.55 -23.39
N SER A 490 10.28 -17.25 -23.12
CA SER A 490 9.33 -16.33 -23.71
C SER A 490 9.72 -15.87 -25.12
N ASN A 491 10.99 -16.00 -25.49
CA ASN A 491 11.45 -15.73 -26.84
C ASN A 491 12.66 -16.58 -27.22
N TRP A 492 12.41 -17.55 -28.10
CA TRP A 492 13.39 -18.54 -28.54
C TRP A 492 14.59 -17.94 -29.29
N LEU A 493 14.50 -16.69 -29.75
CA LEU A 493 15.54 -16.05 -30.55
C LEU A 493 16.51 -15.19 -29.73
N ILE A 494 16.21 -14.93 -28.46
CA ILE A 494 17.02 -14.08 -27.57
C ILE A 494 17.79 -15.00 -26.62
N ALA A 495 19.07 -14.69 -26.36
CA ALA A 495 19.85 -15.37 -25.32
C ALA A 495 20.05 -14.41 -24.14
N GLY A 496 20.02 -14.94 -22.92
CA GLY A 496 20.20 -14.14 -21.70
C GLY A 496 21.49 -14.41 -20.95
N GLU A 497 21.58 -13.77 -19.80
CA GLU A 497 22.77 -13.75 -18.94
C GLU A 497 23.24 -15.13 -18.46
N ASN A 498 22.32 -16.11 -18.41
CA ASN A 498 22.58 -17.46 -17.91
C ASN A 498 22.80 -18.52 -19.03
N ASP A 499 22.66 -18.15 -20.31
CA ASP A 499 22.64 -19.11 -21.42
C ASP A 499 24.02 -19.48 -22.00
N ILE A 500 24.13 -20.69 -22.55
CA ILE A 500 25.36 -21.20 -23.18
C ILE A 500 25.64 -20.45 -24.49
N GLY A 501 26.71 -19.64 -24.53
CA GLY A 501 27.01 -18.74 -25.65
C GLY A 501 26.82 -17.27 -25.29
N GLY A 502 26.07 -17.00 -24.21
CA GLY A 502 25.90 -15.73 -23.51
C GLY A 502 25.05 -14.68 -24.23
N GLY A 503 24.35 -13.85 -23.46
CA GLY A 503 23.70 -12.62 -23.89
C GLY A 503 23.50 -11.63 -22.73
N ALA A 504 22.77 -10.53 -22.95
CA ALA A 504 22.55 -9.47 -21.95
C ALA A 504 21.10 -9.34 -21.45
N ALA A 505 20.19 -10.23 -21.89
CA ALA A 505 18.82 -10.26 -21.37
C ALA A 505 18.80 -10.70 -19.90
N PRO A 506 18.12 -9.97 -19.00
CA PRO A 506 17.98 -10.37 -17.60
C PRO A 506 17.08 -11.60 -17.50
N ASP A 507 17.44 -12.50 -16.60
CA ASP A 507 16.53 -13.57 -16.15
C ASP A 507 15.44 -12.96 -15.24
N TRP A 508 14.24 -13.53 -15.25
CA TRP A 508 13.06 -13.07 -14.51
C TRP A 508 12.33 -14.18 -13.74
N LEU A 509 12.82 -15.43 -13.74
CA LEU A 509 12.24 -16.50 -12.94
C LEU A 509 12.63 -16.41 -11.45
N PRO A 510 11.89 -17.10 -10.54
CA PRO A 510 12.24 -17.15 -9.12
C PRO A 510 13.71 -17.48 -8.87
N GLY A 511 14.38 -16.63 -8.10
CA GLY A 511 15.81 -16.76 -7.78
C GLY A 511 16.75 -15.95 -8.68
N SER A 512 16.25 -15.37 -9.77
CA SER A 512 17.01 -14.41 -10.60
C SER A 512 17.13 -13.04 -9.92
N ARG A 513 18.08 -12.23 -10.40
CA ARG A 513 18.31 -10.86 -9.93
C ARG A 513 17.07 -9.97 -10.09
N GLN A 514 16.47 -10.01 -11.28
CA GLN A 514 15.28 -9.20 -11.57
C GLN A 514 14.07 -9.65 -10.75
N TYR A 515 13.87 -10.95 -10.53
CA TYR A 515 12.77 -11.45 -9.71
C TYR A 515 12.87 -10.99 -8.26
N GLN A 516 14.05 -11.10 -7.64
CA GLN A 516 14.25 -10.66 -6.26
C GLN A 516 14.13 -9.14 -6.14
N TRP A 517 14.65 -8.40 -7.12
CA TRP A 517 14.44 -6.97 -7.21
C TRP A 517 12.95 -6.61 -7.31
N LEU A 518 12.19 -7.31 -8.18
CA LEU A 518 10.76 -7.11 -8.38
C LEU A 518 9.97 -7.39 -7.09
N GLU A 519 10.28 -8.48 -6.39
CA GLU A 519 9.66 -8.82 -5.10
C GLU A 519 9.86 -7.69 -4.07
N GLU A 520 11.08 -7.15 -3.96
CA GLU A 520 11.37 -6.03 -3.07
C GLU A 520 10.62 -4.76 -3.46
N GLN A 521 10.55 -4.44 -4.76
CA GLN A 521 9.80 -3.27 -5.23
C GLN A 521 8.29 -3.43 -5.00
N LEU A 522 7.75 -4.62 -5.18
CA LEU A 522 6.34 -4.92 -4.92
C LEU A 522 6.02 -4.82 -3.42
N GLN A 523 6.87 -5.37 -2.56
CA GLN A 523 6.73 -5.24 -1.10
C GLN A 523 6.78 -3.78 -0.67
N GLN A 524 7.66 -2.97 -1.27
CA GLN A 524 7.71 -1.53 -1.00
C GLN A 524 6.46 -0.81 -1.51
N ALA A 525 6.01 -1.09 -2.74
CA ALA A 525 4.85 -0.44 -3.36
C ALA A 525 3.57 -0.67 -2.56
N GLU A 526 3.35 -1.89 -2.07
CA GLU A 526 2.20 -2.24 -1.24
C GLU A 526 2.12 -1.42 0.06
N ARG A 527 3.27 -1.02 0.60
CA ARG A 527 3.38 -0.22 1.83
C ARG A 527 3.20 1.28 1.59
N GLU A 528 3.55 1.77 0.40
CA GLU A 528 3.69 3.20 0.13
C GLU A 528 2.59 3.83 -0.71
N THR A 529 1.87 3.02 -1.50
CA THR A 529 0.91 3.50 -2.50
C THR A 529 -0.36 2.66 -2.55
N PRO A 530 -1.54 3.29 -2.71
CA PRO A 530 -2.79 2.55 -2.93
C PRO A 530 -2.78 1.63 -4.16
N PHE A 531 -2.09 2.02 -5.24
CA PHE A 531 -2.05 1.25 -6.48
C PHE A 531 -0.62 0.88 -6.90
N THR A 532 -0.49 -0.33 -7.41
CA THR A 532 0.76 -0.84 -7.99
C THR A 532 0.44 -1.34 -9.39
N PHE A 533 1.16 -0.84 -10.39
CA PHE A 533 1.03 -1.27 -11.79
C PHE A 533 2.32 -1.89 -12.24
N VAL A 534 2.23 -3.10 -12.79
CA VAL A 534 3.37 -3.77 -13.41
C VAL A 534 3.15 -3.79 -14.92
N TYR A 535 4.17 -3.50 -15.71
CA TYR A 535 4.07 -3.53 -17.15
C TYR A 535 5.31 -4.15 -17.79
N PHE A 536 5.05 -5.00 -18.77
CA PHE A 536 6.03 -5.77 -19.54
C PHE A 536 5.38 -6.28 -20.81
N HIS A 537 6.18 -6.70 -21.78
CA HIS A 537 5.67 -6.88 -23.12
C HIS A 537 4.77 -8.11 -23.30
N GLN A 538 5.25 -9.32 -22.97
CA GLN A 538 4.53 -10.57 -23.22
C GLN A 538 3.33 -10.78 -22.27
N PRO A 539 2.08 -10.94 -22.76
CA PRO A 539 0.90 -11.07 -21.91
C PRO A 539 0.70 -12.50 -21.31
N PRO A 540 0.62 -12.67 -19.98
CA PRO A 540 0.44 -13.99 -19.38
C PRO A 540 -0.87 -14.69 -19.77
N TYR A 541 -1.93 -13.91 -20.00
CA TYR A 541 -3.27 -14.42 -20.31
C TYR A 541 -3.82 -13.70 -21.54
N SER A 542 -3.88 -14.41 -22.66
CA SER A 542 -4.34 -13.89 -23.94
C SER A 542 -5.00 -14.98 -24.79
N SER A 543 -5.84 -14.55 -25.73
CA SER A 543 -6.45 -15.35 -26.79
C SER A 543 -5.71 -15.22 -28.14
N GLY A 544 -4.64 -14.42 -28.18
CA GLY A 544 -3.81 -14.17 -29.36
C GLY A 544 -2.84 -15.33 -29.69
N PRO A 545 -2.10 -15.20 -30.80
CA PRO A 545 -1.17 -16.24 -31.27
C PRO A 545 -0.06 -16.55 -30.28
N HIS A 546 0.38 -15.57 -29.48
CA HIS A 546 1.52 -15.74 -28.57
C HIS A 546 1.12 -16.39 -27.23
N ALA A 547 -0.16 -16.70 -27.03
CA ALA A 547 -0.59 -17.55 -25.92
C ALA A 547 -0.38 -19.06 -26.16
N LEU A 548 0.14 -19.47 -27.32
CA LEU A 548 0.55 -20.85 -27.60
C LEU A 548 1.82 -21.23 -26.81
N PRO A 549 2.00 -22.50 -26.42
CA PRO A 549 3.19 -22.92 -25.67
C PRO A 549 4.51 -22.71 -26.44
N PRO A 550 5.64 -22.52 -25.72
CA PRO A 550 6.96 -22.43 -26.34
C PRO A 550 7.23 -23.62 -27.28
N GLY A 551 7.77 -23.32 -28.46
CA GLY A 551 8.12 -24.29 -29.50
C GLY A 551 7.00 -24.70 -30.43
N VAL A 552 5.76 -24.34 -30.09
CA VAL A 552 4.69 -24.18 -31.07
C VAL A 552 4.71 -22.74 -31.58
N ASP A 553 4.82 -21.79 -30.65
CA ASP A 553 5.19 -20.41 -30.93
C ASP A 553 6.58 -20.10 -30.37
N ASN A 554 7.36 -19.31 -31.10
CA ASN A 554 8.73 -18.96 -30.73
C ASN A 554 8.81 -17.67 -29.90
N GLN A 555 7.68 -17.01 -29.66
CA GLN A 555 7.54 -15.78 -28.87
C GLN A 555 6.47 -15.98 -27.79
N SER A 556 6.41 -17.18 -27.22
CA SER A 556 5.33 -17.56 -26.32
C SER A 556 5.28 -16.67 -25.08
N ALA A 557 4.14 -16.06 -24.81
CA ALA A 557 3.90 -15.31 -23.59
C ALA A 557 3.53 -16.21 -22.39
N LEU A 558 3.16 -17.47 -22.64
CA LEU A 558 2.68 -18.42 -21.64
C LEU A 558 3.59 -18.57 -20.40
N PRO A 559 4.94 -18.58 -20.52
CA PRO A 559 5.83 -18.68 -19.36
C PRO A 559 5.68 -17.56 -18.34
N THR A 560 5.28 -16.35 -18.76
CA THR A 560 5.18 -15.18 -17.84
C THR A 560 4.12 -15.36 -16.75
N ARG A 561 3.25 -16.39 -16.85
CA ARG A 561 2.33 -16.82 -15.77
C ARG A 561 3.04 -17.19 -14.47
N HIS A 562 4.34 -17.52 -14.50
CA HIS A 562 5.12 -17.75 -13.29
C HIS A 562 5.17 -16.54 -12.34
N LEU A 563 4.90 -15.33 -12.84
CA LEU A 563 4.84 -14.11 -12.02
C LEU A 563 3.47 -13.88 -11.36
N ASN A 564 2.41 -14.61 -11.76
CA ASN A 564 1.05 -14.39 -11.27
C ASN A 564 0.95 -14.53 -9.74
N ALA A 565 1.59 -15.55 -9.17
CA ALA A 565 1.60 -15.77 -7.73
C ALA A 565 2.22 -14.57 -6.99
N LEU A 566 3.36 -14.07 -7.47
CA LEU A 566 4.05 -12.90 -6.88
C LEU A 566 3.18 -11.64 -6.95
N PHE A 567 2.50 -11.41 -8.08
CA PHE A 567 1.62 -10.26 -8.25
C PHE A 567 0.40 -10.32 -7.32
N HIS A 568 -0.14 -11.51 -7.05
CA HIS A 568 -1.20 -11.68 -6.05
C HIS A 568 -0.69 -11.53 -4.62
N LYS A 569 0.51 -12.04 -4.31
CA LYS A 569 1.13 -11.91 -2.98
C LYS A 569 1.20 -10.45 -2.54
N TYR A 570 1.58 -9.55 -3.46
CA TYR A 570 1.73 -8.11 -3.18
C TYR A 570 0.62 -7.22 -3.80
N ARG A 571 -0.55 -7.82 -4.06
CA ARG A 571 -1.79 -7.11 -4.41
C ARG A 571 -1.69 -6.11 -5.57
N VAL A 572 -0.95 -6.46 -6.63
CA VAL A 572 -0.82 -5.66 -7.87
C VAL A 572 -2.19 -5.28 -8.41
N SER A 573 -2.39 -4.02 -8.76
CA SER A 573 -3.71 -3.51 -9.17
C SER A 573 -4.06 -3.84 -10.61
N ALA A 574 -3.08 -3.78 -11.51
CA ALA A 574 -3.22 -4.22 -12.89
C ALA A 574 -1.84 -4.57 -13.49
N VAL A 575 -1.85 -5.48 -14.45
CA VAL A 575 -0.69 -5.77 -15.31
C VAL A 575 -1.00 -5.30 -16.73
N LEU A 576 -0.06 -4.58 -17.35
CA LEU A 576 -0.22 -3.92 -18.64
C LEU A 576 0.75 -4.53 -19.66
N ASN A 577 0.23 -5.07 -20.75
CA ASN A 577 0.98 -5.86 -21.73
C ASN A 577 0.65 -5.46 -23.19
N GLY A 578 1.48 -5.94 -24.12
CA GLY A 578 1.35 -5.77 -25.57
C GLY A 578 1.34 -7.11 -26.30
N HIS A 579 2.17 -7.20 -27.33
CA HIS A 579 2.64 -8.39 -28.05
C HIS A 579 1.63 -9.07 -28.97
N ASP A 580 0.41 -9.31 -28.49
CA ASP A 580 -0.62 -10.01 -29.28
C ASP A 580 -1.40 -9.08 -30.23
N GLU A 581 -1.17 -7.76 -30.15
CA GLU A 581 -1.83 -6.72 -30.97
C GLU A 581 -3.37 -6.79 -30.95
N ALA A 582 -3.94 -7.40 -29.91
CA ALA A 582 -5.36 -7.65 -29.76
C ALA A 582 -5.82 -7.15 -28.39
N GLY A 583 -6.64 -6.11 -28.36
CA GLY A 583 -7.16 -5.60 -27.09
C GLY A 583 -7.95 -6.68 -26.36
N GLU A 584 -7.53 -7.04 -25.15
CA GLU A 584 -8.12 -8.09 -24.33
C GLU A 584 -7.95 -7.76 -22.84
N MET A 585 -8.92 -8.19 -22.04
CA MET A 585 -8.81 -8.16 -20.58
C MET A 585 -9.01 -9.57 -20.03
N SER A 586 -8.13 -9.97 -19.12
CA SER A 586 -8.21 -11.23 -18.37
C SER A 586 -8.17 -10.98 -16.87
N GLU A 587 -8.79 -11.85 -16.07
CA GLU A 587 -8.83 -11.74 -14.62
C GLU A 587 -8.38 -13.00 -13.91
N THR A 588 -7.64 -12.84 -12.82
CA THR A 588 -7.22 -13.92 -11.92
C THR A 588 -7.49 -13.55 -10.46
N ARG A 589 -7.44 -14.56 -9.59
CA ARG A 589 -7.61 -14.41 -8.13
C ARG A 589 -6.43 -15.00 -7.39
N GLY A 590 -6.14 -14.44 -6.22
CA GLY A 590 -5.02 -14.89 -5.40
C GLY A 590 -5.26 -16.29 -4.83
N GLU A 591 -4.19 -17.07 -4.77
CA GLU A 591 -4.19 -18.40 -4.18
C GLU A 591 -3.45 -18.36 -2.83
N PRO A 592 -4.13 -18.67 -1.70
CA PRO A 592 -3.52 -18.60 -0.36
C PRO A 592 -2.25 -19.42 -0.20
N ALA A 593 -2.17 -20.55 -0.90
CA ALA A 593 -1.00 -21.44 -0.90
C ALA A 593 0.29 -20.76 -1.40
N TYR A 594 0.17 -19.64 -2.11
CA TYR A 594 1.29 -18.83 -2.59
C TYR A 594 1.32 -17.43 -1.97
N GLY A 595 0.63 -17.24 -0.84
CA GLY A 595 0.52 -15.94 -0.14
C GLY A 595 -0.43 -14.94 -0.80
N GLY A 596 -1.19 -15.38 -1.82
CA GLY A 596 -2.17 -14.56 -2.51
C GLY A 596 -3.51 -14.47 -1.77
N ASP A 597 -4.09 -13.28 -1.74
CA ASP A 597 -5.42 -13.04 -1.18
C ASP A 597 -6.53 -13.49 -2.18
N PRO A 598 -7.45 -14.41 -1.81
CA PRO A 598 -8.55 -14.86 -2.67
C PRO A 598 -9.50 -13.75 -3.14
N GLU A 599 -9.60 -12.69 -2.34
CA GLU A 599 -10.41 -11.51 -2.67
C GLU A 599 -9.66 -10.53 -3.57
N HIS A 600 -8.35 -10.69 -3.71
CA HIS A 600 -7.55 -9.87 -4.61
C HIS A 600 -7.80 -10.29 -6.07
N LEU A 601 -8.58 -9.47 -6.76
CA LEU A 601 -8.82 -9.55 -8.19
C LEU A 601 -7.72 -8.78 -8.94
N LEU A 602 -6.96 -9.48 -9.77
CA LEU A 602 -5.93 -8.89 -10.63
C LEU A 602 -6.42 -8.91 -12.08
N ARG A 603 -6.33 -7.77 -12.77
CA ARG A 603 -6.66 -7.68 -14.19
C ARG A 603 -5.40 -7.51 -15.04
N TYR A 604 -5.29 -8.33 -16.06
CA TYR A 604 -4.28 -8.29 -17.11
C TYR A 604 -4.88 -7.62 -18.34
N PHE A 605 -4.21 -6.59 -18.85
CA PHE A 605 -4.59 -5.87 -20.06
C PHE A 605 -3.62 -6.22 -21.17
N VAL A 606 -4.13 -6.86 -22.22
CA VAL A 606 -3.45 -6.91 -23.52
C VAL A 606 -3.94 -5.70 -24.29
N LEU A 607 -3.05 -4.79 -24.63
CA LEU A 607 -3.43 -3.53 -25.26
C LEU A 607 -3.68 -3.73 -26.76
N PRO A 608 -4.65 -3.00 -27.35
CA PRO A 608 -4.71 -2.88 -28.80
C PRO A 608 -3.43 -2.22 -29.31
N SER A 609 -3.00 -2.59 -30.51
CA SER A 609 -1.78 -2.04 -31.09
C SER A 609 -1.85 -0.51 -31.20
N ALA A 610 -0.73 0.15 -30.92
CA ALA A 610 -0.58 1.59 -31.13
C ALA A 610 -0.21 1.94 -32.57
N GLY A 611 0.39 1.01 -33.32
CA GLY A 611 0.95 1.29 -34.64
C GLY A 611 1.25 0.07 -35.53
N ASP A 612 1.39 -1.13 -34.97
CA ASP A 612 1.67 -2.36 -35.72
C ASP A 612 0.44 -3.06 -36.35
N GLY A 613 0.48 -4.37 -36.57
CA GLY A 613 -0.44 -5.15 -37.36
C GLY A 613 -1.82 -5.34 -36.75
N LEU A 614 -2.70 -5.93 -37.54
CA LEU A 614 -4.11 -6.10 -37.21
C LEU A 614 -4.38 -7.57 -36.90
N ARG A 615 -3.93 -8.03 -35.74
CA ARG A 615 -4.18 -9.41 -35.30
C ARG A 615 -5.53 -9.57 -34.61
N SER A 616 -5.95 -10.83 -34.46
CA SER A 616 -7.21 -11.21 -33.81
C SER A 616 -7.03 -12.51 -33.04
N LYS A 617 -8.07 -12.88 -32.27
CA LYS A 617 -8.10 -14.14 -31.50
C LYS A 617 -7.92 -15.36 -32.42
N LEU A 618 -7.19 -16.36 -31.94
CA LEU A 618 -7.17 -17.68 -32.58
C LEU A 618 -8.47 -18.44 -32.26
N SER A 619 -9.15 -18.97 -33.28
CA SER A 619 -10.48 -19.60 -33.12
C SER A 619 -10.49 -20.82 -32.20
N ASP A 620 -9.37 -21.52 -32.10
CA ASP A 620 -9.25 -22.79 -31.38
C ASP A 620 -8.52 -22.65 -30.03
N LEU A 621 -8.08 -21.43 -29.67
CA LEU A 621 -7.39 -21.16 -28.41
C LEU A 621 -8.37 -20.56 -27.39
N LEU A 622 -8.59 -21.28 -26.29
CA LEU A 622 -9.45 -20.81 -25.20
C LEU A 622 -8.62 -20.17 -24.10
N ASN A 623 -8.84 -18.88 -23.85
CA ASN A 623 -8.43 -18.23 -22.61
C ASN A 623 -9.58 -18.28 -21.58
N PRO A 624 -9.50 -19.15 -20.56
CA PRO A 624 -10.57 -19.27 -19.56
C PRO A 624 -10.65 -18.06 -18.61
N GLN A 625 -9.59 -17.24 -18.53
CA GLN A 625 -9.53 -16.05 -17.67
C GLN A 625 -10.06 -14.79 -18.37
N ARG A 626 -10.43 -14.90 -19.65
CA ARG A 626 -10.85 -13.76 -20.46
C ARG A 626 -12.17 -13.18 -19.98
N VAL A 627 -12.17 -11.86 -19.83
CA VAL A 627 -13.35 -11.04 -19.50
C VAL A 627 -13.85 -10.28 -20.73
N PHE A 628 -12.94 -9.73 -21.53
CA PHE A 628 -13.26 -8.92 -22.69
C PHE A 628 -12.26 -9.18 -23.83
N HIS A 629 -12.71 -9.07 -25.08
CA HIS A 629 -11.84 -9.05 -26.26
C HIS A 629 -12.40 -8.12 -27.33
N THR A 630 -11.55 -7.30 -27.94
CA THR A 630 -11.92 -6.29 -28.95
C THR A 630 -12.61 -6.88 -30.18
N SER A 631 -12.20 -8.06 -30.65
CA SER A 631 -12.89 -8.79 -31.73
C SER A 631 -14.36 -9.19 -31.44
N ASP A 632 -14.80 -9.18 -30.18
CA ASP A 632 -16.21 -9.38 -29.83
C ASP A 632 -17.04 -8.08 -30.01
N SER A 633 -16.37 -6.95 -30.26
CA SER A 633 -16.96 -5.67 -30.60
C SER A 633 -17.06 -5.46 -32.13
N ALA A 634 -17.59 -4.30 -32.57
CA ALA A 634 -17.83 -4.03 -33.99
C ALA A 634 -16.54 -4.06 -34.84
N GLU A 635 -16.62 -4.64 -36.04
CA GLU A 635 -15.51 -4.75 -37.01
C GLU A 635 -14.85 -3.38 -37.29
N GLY A 636 -13.51 -3.33 -37.24
CA GLY A 636 -12.72 -2.16 -37.63
C GLY A 636 -12.13 -1.34 -36.49
N ARG A 637 -12.22 -1.76 -35.23
CA ARG A 637 -11.59 -1.11 -34.07
C ARG A 637 -10.39 -1.94 -33.61
N HIS A 638 -9.21 -1.66 -34.15
CA HIS A 638 -8.01 -2.48 -33.90
C HIS A 638 -6.90 -1.66 -33.24
N TYR A 639 -6.61 -0.47 -33.77
CA TYR A 639 -5.71 0.47 -33.11
C TYR A 639 -6.36 1.06 -31.86
N GLY A 640 -5.57 1.29 -30.82
CA GLY A 640 -6.10 1.79 -29.56
C GLY A 640 -5.05 2.15 -28.52
N LEU A 641 -5.55 2.52 -27.34
CA LEU A 641 -4.76 2.83 -26.15
C LEU A 641 -5.59 2.53 -24.90
N LEU A 642 -4.93 2.44 -23.76
CA LEU A 642 -5.60 2.41 -22.45
C LEU A 642 -5.51 3.78 -21.78
N LEU A 643 -6.64 4.31 -21.37
CA LEU A 643 -6.73 5.48 -20.50
C LEU A 643 -6.95 5.03 -19.06
N ALA A 644 -6.11 5.54 -18.15
CA ALA A 644 -6.25 5.29 -16.72
C ALA A 644 -6.33 6.61 -15.94
N ASP A 645 -7.34 6.71 -15.07
CA ASP A 645 -7.61 7.86 -14.21
C ASP A 645 -7.63 7.43 -12.75
N ILE A 646 -6.84 8.09 -11.91
CA ILE A 646 -6.75 7.82 -10.47
C ILE A 646 -7.19 9.04 -9.66
N SER A 647 -8.20 8.85 -8.82
CA SER A 647 -8.83 9.93 -8.03
C SER A 647 -9.27 9.48 -6.64
N ALA A 648 -9.16 10.40 -5.68
CA ALA A 648 -9.66 10.19 -4.32
C ALA A 648 -11.20 10.19 -4.31
N GLN A 649 -11.78 9.36 -3.45
CA GLN A 649 -13.22 9.23 -3.23
C GLN A 649 -13.63 9.90 -1.90
N VAL A 650 -14.94 9.96 -1.65
CA VAL A 650 -15.53 10.68 -0.50
C VAL A 650 -15.40 9.88 0.80
N ASP A 651 -15.13 8.58 0.73
CA ASP A 651 -15.14 7.61 1.83
C ASP A 651 -13.73 7.15 2.26
N ASP A 652 -12.72 8.01 2.12
CA ASP A 652 -11.32 7.71 2.42
C ASP A 652 -10.75 6.53 1.58
N THR A 653 -11.29 6.33 0.36
CA THR A 653 -10.74 5.40 -0.63
C THR A 653 -10.21 6.13 -1.86
N TRP A 654 -9.40 5.42 -2.65
CA TRP A 654 -8.94 5.82 -3.95
C TRP A 654 -9.54 4.91 -5.01
N LYS A 655 -9.81 5.47 -6.20
CA LYS A 655 -10.31 4.74 -7.35
C LYS A 655 -9.37 4.93 -8.54
N ALA A 656 -8.94 3.83 -9.14
CA ALA A 656 -8.31 3.79 -10.45
C ALA A 656 -9.31 3.21 -11.46
N SER A 657 -9.69 3.98 -12.48
CA SER A 657 -10.58 3.55 -13.57
C SER A 657 -9.78 3.34 -14.85
N PHE A 658 -10.09 2.28 -15.58
CA PHE A 658 -9.41 1.86 -16.80
C PHE A 658 -10.42 1.72 -17.93
N ASP A 659 -10.15 2.40 -19.05
CA ASP A 659 -11.00 2.32 -20.23
C ASP A 659 -10.15 2.18 -21.51
N LEU A 660 -10.46 1.15 -22.29
CA LEU A 660 -9.83 0.93 -23.59
C LEU A 660 -10.49 1.84 -24.63
N ALA A 661 -9.69 2.70 -25.24
CA ALA A 661 -10.11 3.54 -26.36
C ALA A 661 -9.65 2.90 -27.68
N TRP A 662 -10.46 3.05 -28.73
CA TRP A 662 -10.02 2.73 -30.09
C TRP A 662 -9.75 3.99 -30.90
N ILE A 663 -8.79 3.88 -31.80
CA ILE A 663 -8.51 4.92 -32.79
C ILE A 663 -9.55 4.88 -33.90
N ASN A 664 -10.07 6.03 -34.27
CA ASN A 664 -11.08 6.19 -35.31
C ASN A 664 -10.50 5.88 -36.70
N PRO A 665 -10.85 4.76 -37.36
CA PRO A 665 -10.27 4.42 -38.66
C PRO A 665 -10.65 5.42 -39.76
N ALA A 666 -11.75 6.16 -39.59
CA ALA A 666 -12.15 7.21 -40.53
C ALA A 666 -11.17 8.39 -40.54
N TRP A 667 -10.39 8.57 -39.47
CA TRP A 667 -9.35 9.58 -39.37
C TRP A 667 -8.32 9.47 -40.50
N ALA A 668 -8.06 8.26 -40.99
CA ALA A 668 -7.16 8.03 -42.14
C ALA A 668 -7.61 8.74 -43.43
N ASN A 669 -8.91 9.04 -43.57
CA ASN A 669 -9.49 9.73 -44.72
C ASN A 669 -9.84 11.20 -44.46
N ASP A 670 -10.07 11.59 -43.20
CA ASP A 670 -10.33 12.97 -42.77
C ASP A 670 -9.68 13.26 -41.42
N THR A 671 -8.54 13.94 -41.47
CA THR A 671 -7.70 14.29 -40.33
C THR A 671 -8.31 15.34 -39.39
N ASN A 672 -9.46 15.93 -39.73
CA ASN A 672 -10.19 16.84 -38.86
C ASN A 672 -11.13 16.10 -37.88
N LEU A 673 -11.30 14.80 -38.05
CA LEU A 673 -12.06 13.98 -37.11
C LEU A 673 -11.26 13.79 -35.81
N ASP A 674 -11.98 13.55 -34.72
CA ASP A 674 -11.38 13.13 -33.46
C ASP A 674 -10.62 11.80 -33.70
N PRO A 675 -9.32 11.74 -33.40
CA PRO A 675 -8.55 10.50 -33.50
C PRO A 675 -9.07 9.43 -32.51
N VAL A 676 -9.66 9.83 -31.38
CA VAL A 676 -10.37 8.91 -30.47
C VAL A 676 -11.75 8.61 -31.06
N GLY A 677 -11.99 7.36 -31.42
CA GLY A 677 -13.27 6.93 -31.99
C GLY A 677 -14.35 6.63 -30.94
N GLY A 678 -13.96 6.45 -29.68
CA GLY A 678 -14.80 6.10 -28.54
C GLY A 678 -14.15 5.05 -27.65
N TYR A 679 -14.92 4.55 -26.67
CA TYR A 679 -14.45 3.61 -25.65
C TYR A 679 -15.17 2.27 -25.75
N TYR A 680 -14.45 1.15 -25.64
CA TYR A 680 -15.05 -0.19 -25.77
C TYR A 680 -16.17 -0.42 -24.73
N SER A 681 -16.05 0.23 -23.57
CA SER A 681 -17.03 0.28 -22.49
C SER A 681 -18.41 0.80 -22.92
N ASP A 682 -18.48 1.67 -23.93
CA ASP A 682 -19.74 2.20 -24.47
C ASP A 682 -20.60 1.11 -25.12
N THR A 683 -19.95 0.07 -25.66
CA THR A 683 -20.60 -1.05 -26.36
C THR A 683 -20.60 -2.34 -25.55
N ASP A 684 -19.57 -2.56 -24.74
CA ASP A 684 -19.42 -3.70 -23.86
C ASP A 684 -18.89 -3.25 -22.50
N PRO A 685 -19.74 -3.20 -21.45
CA PRO A 685 -19.34 -2.76 -20.11
C PRO A 685 -18.21 -3.59 -19.48
N THR A 686 -17.94 -4.80 -19.98
CA THR A 686 -16.84 -5.64 -19.48
C THR A 686 -15.46 -5.10 -19.87
N ALA A 687 -15.39 -4.23 -20.89
CA ALA A 687 -14.20 -3.50 -21.29
C ALA A 687 -13.84 -2.32 -20.36
N TYR A 688 -14.52 -2.19 -19.23
CA TYR A 688 -14.24 -1.23 -18.17
C TYR A 688 -13.80 -1.95 -16.90
N PHE A 689 -12.85 -1.36 -16.17
CA PHE A 689 -12.39 -1.87 -14.88
C PHE A 689 -12.23 -0.73 -13.87
N GLU A 690 -12.55 -0.99 -12.62
CA GLU A 690 -12.21 -0.12 -11.49
C GLU A 690 -11.51 -0.93 -10.41
N ALA A 691 -10.38 -0.42 -9.94
CA ALA A 691 -9.77 -0.84 -8.69
C ALA A 691 -10.06 0.21 -7.63
N ILE A 692 -10.70 -0.20 -6.53
CA ILE A 692 -10.95 0.65 -5.37
C ILE A 692 -10.06 0.15 -4.22
N LYS A 693 -9.25 1.04 -3.67
CA LYS A 693 -8.27 0.72 -2.62
C LYS A 693 -8.40 1.75 -1.49
N PRO A 694 -8.31 1.35 -0.22
CA PRO A 694 -8.23 2.31 0.88
C PRO A 694 -6.96 3.17 0.77
N VAL A 695 -6.91 4.32 1.46
CA VAL A 695 -5.71 5.19 1.50
C VAL A 695 -4.47 4.44 2.00
N GLN A 696 -4.63 3.44 2.87
CA GLN A 696 -3.56 2.55 3.30
C GLN A 696 -4.03 1.09 3.25
N LEU A 697 -3.21 0.23 2.65
CA LEU A 697 -3.45 -1.20 2.65
C LEU A 697 -3.00 -1.84 3.97
N PRO A 698 -3.63 -2.96 4.40
CA PRO A 698 -3.11 -3.74 5.50
C PRO A 698 -1.72 -4.27 5.18
N ILE A 699 -0.78 -4.09 6.09
CA ILE A 699 0.55 -4.72 6.03
C ILE A 699 0.34 -6.21 6.33
N VAL A 700 0.75 -7.10 5.42
CA VAL A 700 0.71 -8.54 5.64
C VAL A 700 2.12 -9.08 5.51
N GLU A 701 2.56 -9.83 6.52
CA GLU A 701 3.90 -10.39 6.54
C GLU A 701 3.82 -11.86 6.93
N ASP A 702 4.41 -12.72 6.12
CA ASP A 702 4.59 -14.14 6.42
C ASP A 702 5.88 -14.36 7.25
N SER A 703 5.91 -15.49 7.94
CA SER A 703 7.03 -16.06 8.67
C SER A 703 8.28 -16.20 7.80
N GLU A 704 8.12 -16.40 6.49
CA GLU A 704 9.22 -16.45 5.52
C GLU A 704 9.74 -15.05 5.12
N ASP A 705 8.93 -13.99 5.24
CA ASP A 705 9.29 -12.63 4.80
C ASP A 705 10.15 -11.87 5.83
N VAL A 706 9.70 -11.82 7.09
CA VAL A 706 10.30 -10.98 8.18
C VAL A 706 10.42 -11.70 9.53
N GLY A 707 10.18 -13.01 9.54
CA GLY A 707 10.18 -13.82 10.75
C GLY A 707 11.57 -14.31 11.14
N GLU A 708 11.92 -14.19 12.42
CA GLU A 708 13.15 -14.77 12.98
C GLU A 708 12.87 -15.72 14.15
N ILE A 709 13.62 -16.82 14.21
CA ILE A 709 13.68 -17.69 15.39
C ILE A 709 14.60 -17.01 16.41
N VAL A 710 14.03 -16.44 17.46
CA VAL A 710 14.78 -15.77 18.55
C VAL A 710 15.44 -16.82 19.46
N SER A 711 14.70 -17.88 19.80
CA SER A 711 15.20 -19.00 20.61
C SER A 711 14.37 -20.26 20.38
N GLY A 712 14.98 -21.42 20.64
CA GLY A 712 14.31 -22.72 20.53
C GLY A 712 14.48 -23.38 19.15
N SER A 713 13.53 -24.25 18.79
CA SER A 713 13.53 -25.02 17.55
C SER A 713 12.16 -24.91 16.90
N PHE A 714 12.12 -24.35 15.70
CA PHE A 714 10.92 -24.30 14.87
C PHE A 714 11.12 -25.17 13.63
N THR A 715 10.12 -25.97 13.30
CA THR A 715 10.14 -26.87 12.13
C THR A 715 9.01 -26.52 11.17
N PRO A 716 9.26 -26.47 9.85
CA PRO A 716 8.22 -26.27 8.86
C PRO A 716 7.09 -27.30 8.97
N VAL A 717 5.86 -26.81 8.83
CA VAL A 717 4.62 -27.56 8.75
C VAL A 717 3.97 -27.17 7.43
N ALA A 718 4.00 -28.08 6.46
CA ALA A 718 3.23 -27.92 5.24
C ALA A 718 1.77 -28.28 5.54
N SER A 719 0.89 -27.29 5.45
CA SER A 719 -0.57 -27.46 5.51
C SER A 719 -1.19 -26.77 4.30
N ALA A 720 -2.27 -27.32 3.76
CA ALA A 720 -3.08 -26.62 2.75
C ALA A 720 -3.69 -25.31 3.30
N ASP A 721 -3.78 -25.22 4.63
CA ASP A 721 -4.33 -24.08 5.36
C ASP A 721 -3.25 -23.09 5.84
N SER A 722 -1.99 -23.23 5.39
CA SER A 722 -0.92 -22.27 5.70
C SER A 722 -1.00 -21.04 4.80
N TYR A 723 -0.65 -19.88 5.32
CA TYR A 723 -0.44 -18.68 4.50
C TYR A 723 0.96 -18.77 3.86
N GLY A 724 1.11 -18.40 2.59
CA GLY A 724 2.44 -18.29 1.96
C GLY A 724 3.18 -19.61 1.64
N GLY A 725 2.64 -20.76 2.07
CA GLY A 725 3.11 -22.10 1.68
C GLY A 725 3.74 -22.92 2.82
N SER A 726 4.22 -22.27 3.89
CA SER A 726 4.78 -22.96 5.06
C SER A 726 4.52 -22.21 6.37
N ALA A 727 4.04 -22.91 7.39
CA ALA A 727 4.06 -22.40 8.77
C ALA A 727 5.21 -23.03 9.58
N LEU A 728 5.68 -22.36 10.62
CA LEU A 728 6.76 -22.83 11.50
C LEU A 728 6.22 -23.23 12.88
N ARG A 729 6.37 -24.49 13.27
CA ARG A 729 5.92 -25.00 14.59
C ARG A 729 7.07 -25.15 15.58
N ALA A 730 6.91 -24.57 16.76
CA ALA A 730 7.82 -24.71 17.89
C ALA A 730 7.89 -26.15 18.43
N GLY A 731 9.04 -26.51 18.99
CA GLY A 731 9.22 -27.76 19.72
C GLY A 731 8.35 -27.88 20.98
N LEU A 732 8.26 -29.09 21.54
CA LEU A 732 7.43 -29.40 22.71
C LEU A 732 8.06 -29.05 24.08
N GLY A 733 9.28 -28.49 24.11
CA GLY A 733 9.96 -28.13 25.35
C GLY A 733 11.09 -27.13 25.15
N GLY A 734 11.50 -26.47 26.24
CA GLY A 734 12.46 -25.36 26.20
C GLY A 734 11.80 -23.99 26.04
N ASP A 735 12.62 -22.95 25.99
CA ASP A 735 12.23 -21.56 25.73
C ASP A 735 12.12 -21.37 24.21
N GLN A 736 10.90 -21.18 23.70
CA GLN A 736 10.58 -21.17 22.27
C GLN A 736 10.03 -19.79 21.90
N HIS A 737 10.76 -19.04 21.09
CA HIS A 737 10.40 -17.68 20.70
C HIS A 737 10.61 -17.46 19.19
N PHE A 738 9.56 -16.98 18.53
CA PHE A 738 9.58 -16.53 17.15
C PHE A 738 9.15 -15.06 17.11
N ARG A 739 9.84 -14.23 16.34
CA ARG A 739 9.57 -12.79 16.28
C ARG A 739 9.27 -12.36 14.86
N PHE A 740 8.16 -11.65 14.71
CA PHE A 740 7.88 -10.83 13.54
C PHE A 740 8.36 -9.40 13.79
N THR A 741 8.98 -8.81 12.77
CA THR A 741 9.44 -7.41 12.78
C THR A 741 8.74 -6.63 11.67
N PRO A 742 7.44 -6.35 11.79
CA PRO A 742 6.70 -5.67 10.74
C PRO A 742 7.23 -4.25 10.50
N LEU A 743 7.35 -3.84 9.23
CA LEU A 743 7.78 -2.49 8.88
C LEU A 743 6.62 -1.50 9.07
N ILE A 744 6.52 -0.94 10.27
CA ILE A 744 5.50 0.06 10.59
C ILE A 744 5.94 1.44 10.08
N PRO A 745 5.23 2.04 9.10
CA PRO A 745 5.69 3.25 8.40
C PRO A 745 5.59 4.51 9.26
N ALA A 746 4.61 4.57 10.17
CA ALA A 746 4.38 5.71 11.05
C ALA A 746 3.82 5.25 12.39
N ALA A 747 3.99 6.08 13.42
CA ALA A 747 3.32 5.86 14.69
C ALA A 747 1.80 5.99 14.51
N GLY A 748 1.02 5.08 15.11
CA GLY A 748 -0.43 5.11 14.98
C GLY A 748 -1.13 3.93 15.66
N PHE A 749 -2.45 3.89 15.53
CA PHE A 749 -3.26 2.76 16.00
C PHE A 749 -3.37 1.73 14.87
N TYR A 750 -3.06 0.48 15.18
CA TYR A 750 -3.14 -0.63 14.24
C TYR A 750 -4.00 -1.75 14.81
N ARG A 751 -4.93 -2.29 14.02
CA ARG A 751 -5.51 -3.62 14.30
C ARG A 751 -4.47 -4.65 13.90
N VAL A 752 -4.12 -5.54 14.82
CA VAL A 752 -3.16 -6.62 14.60
C VAL A 752 -3.93 -7.93 14.57
N ASP A 753 -3.83 -8.67 13.48
CA ASP A 753 -4.35 -10.02 13.30
C ASP A 753 -3.19 -11.01 13.13
N ALA A 754 -3.40 -12.28 13.48
CA ALA A 754 -2.47 -13.38 13.26
C ALA A 754 -3.17 -14.54 12.53
N PHE A 755 -2.42 -15.25 11.70
CA PHE A 755 -2.88 -16.42 10.95
C PHE A 755 -2.07 -17.65 11.40
N TRP A 756 -2.69 -18.83 11.35
CA TRP A 756 -2.02 -20.13 11.56
C TRP A 756 -2.82 -21.25 10.90
N PRO A 757 -2.19 -22.36 10.48
CA PRO A 757 -2.91 -23.51 9.92
C PRO A 757 -3.70 -24.26 10.98
N ALA A 758 -4.86 -24.80 10.60
CA ALA A 758 -5.68 -25.61 11.48
C ALA A 758 -4.97 -26.92 11.83
N SER A 759 -4.66 -27.14 13.11
CA SER A 759 -4.21 -28.47 13.57
C SER A 759 -4.40 -28.67 15.08
N PRO A 760 -4.88 -29.85 15.51
CA PRO A 760 -5.08 -30.15 16.93
C PRO A 760 -3.75 -30.26 17.70
N ALA A 761 -2.62 -30.39 17.00
CA ALA A 761 -1.28 -30.47 17.58
C ALA A 761 -0.68 -29.09 17.91
N ASN A 762 -1.37 -27.99 17.57
CA ASN A 762 -0.89 -26.63 17.84
C ASN A 762 -0.93 -26.31 19.35
N ALA A 763 -0.29 -25.22 19.76
CA ALA A 763 -0.34 -24.73 21.12
C ALA A 763 -1.78 -24.38 21.54
N SER A 764 -2.20 -24.84 22.72
CA SER A 764 -3.45 -24.38 23.34
C SER A 764 -3.31 -23.03 24.05
N ALA A 765 -2.07 -22.56 24.24
CA ALA A 765 -1.74 -21.34 24.98
C ALA A 765 -0.50 -20.68 24.37
N ALA A 766 -0.60 -20.27 23.10
CA ALA A 766 0.42 -19.47 22.45
C ALA A 766 0.37 -18.03 22.96
N LEU A 767 1.52 -17.42 23.26
CA LEU A 767 1.59 -16.06 23.78
C LEU A 767 2.20 -15.13 22.73
N PHE A 768 1.43 -14.14 22.29
CA PHE A 768 1.89 -13.02 21.47
C PHE A 768 2.23 -11.84 22.38
N ALA A 769 3.48 -11.37 22.34
CA ALA A 769 3.95 -10.17 23.01
C ALA A 769 4.17 -9.06 21.97
N ILE A 770 3.35 -8.01 22.03
CA ILE A 770 3.36 -6.89 21.10
C ILE A 770 4.05 -5.70 21.79
N THR A 771 5.10 -5.18 21.17
CA THR A 771 5.74 -3.93 21.65
C THR A 771 4.87 -2.74 21.23
N THR A 772 4.38 -1.97 22.20
CA THR A 772 3.52 -0.78 21.96
C THR A 772 4.18 0.49 22.51
N ALA A 773 3.62 1.66 22.17
CA ALA A 773 4.03 2.93 22.76
C ALA A 773 3.92 2.96 24.31
N GLN A 774 3.07 2.10 24.87
CA GLN A 774 2.81 2.00 26.32
C GLN A 774 3.62 0.87 26.99
N GLY A 775 4.50 0.19 26.25
CA GLY A 775 5.24 -0.99 26.70
C GLY A 775 4.75 -2.29 26.04
N ILE A 776 5.18 -3.43 26.56
CA ILE A 776 4.82 -4.74 25.99
C ILE A 776 3.42 -5.12 26.47
N GLN A 777 2.52 -5.40 25.52
CA GLN A 777 1.21 -5.98 25.78
C GLN A 777 1.18 -7.44 25.33
N THR A 778 0.58 -8.32 26.13
CA THR A 778 0.50 -9.74 25.80
C THR A 778 -0.92 -10.19 25.45
N ARG A 779 -1.02 -11.15 24.54
CA ARG A 779 -2.26 -11.83 24.14
C ARG A 779 -2.02 -13.32 24.09
N GLN A 780 -2.82 -14.07 24.82
CA GLN A 780 -2.76 -15.53 24.81
C GLN A 780 -3.85 -16.04 23.86
N VAL A 781 -3.47 -16.98 23.00
CA VAL A 781 -4.30 -17.51 21.91
C VAL A 781 -4.23 -19.02 21.91
N ASN A 782 -5.38 -19.68 21.76
CA ASN A 782 -5.44 -21.11 21.49
C ASN A 782 -5.33 -21.33 19.97
N GLN A 783 -4.19 -21.84 19.50
CA GLN A 783 -3.94 -22.07 18.08
C GLN A 783 -4.47 -23.43 17.58
N ARG A 784 -5.08 -24.24 18.46
CA ARG A 784 -5.76 -25.48 18.04
C ARG A 784 -7.09 -25.20 17.36
N VAL A 785 -7.58 -23.98 17.48
CA VAL A 785 -8.87 -23.55 17.00
C VAL A 785 -8.73 -22.36 16.06
N ALA A 786 -9.74 -22.13 15.23
CA ALA A 786 -9.80 -21.00 14.30
C ALA A 786 -8.57 -20.87 13.37
N GLY A 787 -7.88 -21.97 13.07
CA GLY A 787 -6.81 -21.99 12.07
C GLY A 787 -7.35 -21.96 10.63
N GLY A 788 -6.53 -21.53 9.68
CA GLY A 788 -6.91 -21.32 8.28
C GLY A 788 -7.62 -19.98 8.02
N GLN A 789 -7.62 -19.06 8.98
CA GLN A 789 -8.24 -17.72 8.87
C GLN A 789 -7.47 -16.68 9.69
N TRP A 790 -7.73 -15.40 9.42
CA TRP A 790 -7.17 -14.28 10.19
C TRP A 790 -7.87 -14.14 11.55
N ASN A 791 -7.09 -14.11 12.63
CA ASN A 791 -7.59 -14.01 13.99
C ASN A 791 -7.12 -12.70 14.66
N PRO A 792 -8.03 -11.86 15.18
CA PRO A 792 -7.65 -10.60 15.79
C PRO A 792 -6.90 -10.80 17.12
N LEU A 793 -5.75 -10.14 17.27
CA LEU A 793 -5.02 -10.02 18.54
C LEU A 793 -5.43 -8.75 19.31
N GLY A 794 -5.91 -7.73 18.60
CA GLY A 794 -6.39 -6.49 19.18
C GLY A 794 -5.98 -5.24 18.40
N VAL A 795 -6.35 -4.08 18.94
CA VAL A 795 -5.88 -2.77 18.47
C VAL A 795 -4.80 -2.24 19.39
N PHE A 796 -3.68 -1.80 18.83
CA PHE A 796 -2.50 -1.36 19.57
C PHE A 796 -1.95 -0.04 19.01
N GLU A 797 -1.40 0.80 19.88
CA GLU A 797 -0.62 1.96 19.46
C GLU A 797 0.83 1.52 19.18
N LEU A 798 1.19 1.44 17.91
CA LEU A 798 2.49 0.94 17.46
C LEU A 798 3.40 2.10 17.03
N LEU A 799 4.70 1.91 17.22
CA LEU A 799 5.75 2.82 16.77
C LEU A 799 6.58 2.12 15.68
N PRO A 800 7.27 2.87 14.78
CA PRO A 800 8.26 2.28 13.90
C PRO A 800 9.28 1.43 14.68
N GLY A 801 9.45 0.17 14.27
CA GLY A 801 10.29 -0.81 14.95
C GLY A 801 9.60 -1.64 16.05
N ALA A 802 8.27 -1.55 16.19
CA ALA A 802 7.55 -2.48 17.07
C ALA A 802 7.66 -3.93 16.56
N THR A 803 7.64 -4.86 17.52
CA THR A 803 7.80 -6.30 17.28
C THR A 803 6.59 -7.07 17.80
N ILE A 804 6.33 -8.22 17.20
CA ILE A 804 5.33 -9.18 17.66
C ILE A 804 6.04 -10.51 17.90
N GLU A 805 6.18 -10.90 19.15
CA GLU A 805 6.91 -12.10 19.55
C GLU A 805 5.95 -13.20 20.02
N LEU A 806 5.95 -14.31 19.29
CA LEU A 806 5.22 -15.53 19.61
C LEU A 806 6.08 -16.43 20.49
N SER A 807 5.50 -16.94 21.56
CA SER A 807 6.13 -17.94 22.42
C SER A 807 5.17 -19.04 22.87
N GLY A 808 5.72 -20.23 23.15
CA GLY A 808 4.97 -21.38 23.66
C GLY A 808 5.35 -22.70 23.01
N ALA A 809 5.18 -23.79 23.76
CA ALA A 809 5.40 -25.13 23.24
C ALA A 809 4.34 -25.47 22.17
N ALA A 810 4.78 -26.00 21.02
CA ALA A 810 3.94 -26.25 19.85
C ALA A 810 3.26 -25.00 19.23
N ALA A 811 3.69 -23.79 19.59
CA ALA A 811 3.18 -22.57 18.96
C ALA A 811 3.56 -22.55 17.47
N VAL A 812 2.66 -22.06 16.62
CA VAL A 812 2.83 -22.01 15.17
C VAL A 812 2.91 -20.56 14.73
N ALA A 813 4.04 -20.17 14.14
CA ALA A 813 4.20 -18.91 13.44
C ALA A 813 3.87 -19.13 11.96
N ASP A 814 2.94 -18.35 11.42
CA ASP A 814 2.58 -18.36 10.00
C ASP A 814 2.61 -16.90 9.51
N ALA A 815 1.51 -16.15 9.58
CA ALA A 815 1.51 -14.75 9.15
C ALA A 815 0.89 -13.79 10.17
N ILE A 816 1.22 -12.50 10.03
CA ILE A 816 0.60 -11.37 10.75
C ILE A 816 0.02 -10.35 9.76
N ARG A 817 -1.04 -9.66 10.17
CA ARG A 817 -1.64 -8.57 9.41
C ARG A 817 -1.86 -7.35 10.30
N LEU A 818 -1.43 -6.17 9.83
CA LEU A 818 -1.58 -4.90 10.52
C LEU A 818 -2.38 -3.93 9.65
N GLU A 819 -3.56 -3.52 10.11
CA GLU A 819 -4.37 -2.49 9.46
C GLU A 819 -4.27 -1.18 10.23
N GLN A 820 -3.73 -0.12 9.60
CA GLN A 820 -3.68 1.19 10.23
C GLN A 820 -5.08 1.78 10.33
N LEU A 821 -5.44 2.20 11.54
CA LEU A 821 -6.73 2.83 11.83
C LEU A 821 -6.59 4.36 11.81
N PRO A 822 -7.59 5.10 11.31
CA PRO A 822 -7.59 6.56 11.33
C PRO A 822 -7.46 7.10 12.75
N ALA A 823 -6.43 7.89 13.03
CA ALA A 823 -6.14 8.39 14.38
C ALA A 823 -7.16 9.41 14.90
N ASP A 824 -7.90 10.06 13.98
CA ASP A 824 -8.89 11.10 14.25
C ASP A 824 -10.26 10.55 14.70
N LYS A 825 -10.52 9.25 14.53
CA LYS A 825 -11.78 8.59 14.92
C LYS A 825 -11.58 7.73 16.18
N PRO A 826 -12.58 7.66 17.08
CA PRO A 826 -12.50 6.76 18.24
C PRO A 826 -12.64 5.29 17.81
N HIS A 827 -11.89 4.40 18.47
CA HIS A 827 -11.88 2.95 18.26
C HIS A 827 -12.09 2.23 19.59
N VAL A 828 -13.13 1.42 19.72
CA VAL A 828 -13.40 0.67 20.96
C VAL A 828 -12.50 -0.56 21.04
N ALA A 829 -11.72 -0.69 22.12
CA ALA A 829 -10.70 -1.73 22.29
C ALA A 829 -11.26 -3.16 22.21
N GLU A 830 -10.43 -4.11 21.77
CA GLU A 830 -10.85 -5.46 21.33
C GLU A 830 -11.10 -6.54 22.40
N ALA A 831 -11.14 -6.19 23.69
CA ALA A 831 -11.25 -7.18 24.76
C ALA A 831 -12.66 -7.78 24.92
N THR A 832 -12.72 -9.09 25.23
CA THR A 832 -13.90 -9.74 25.83
C THR A 832 -14.15 -9.16 27.23
N LEU A 833 -15.43 -8.98 27.59
CA LEU A 833 -15.78 -8.46 28.90
C LEU A 833 -15.60 -9.55 29.97
N PRO A 834 -15.08 -9.22 31.16
CA PRO A 834 -15.08 -10.16 32.28
C PRO A 834 -16.51 -10.63 32.58
N ASP A 835 -16.66 -11.90 32.92
CA ASP A 835 -17.96 -12.45 33.28
C ASP A 835 -18.48 -11.85 34.59
N ALA A 836 -19.79 -11.58 34.65
CA ALA A 836 -20.49 -11.18 35.84
C ALA A 836 -20.99 -12.40 36.63
N VAL A 837 -21.17 -12.23 37.94
CA VAL A 837 -21.84 -13.23 38.80
C VAL A 837 -23.17 -12.64 39.27
N ALA A 838 -24.27 -13.34 39.03
CA ALA A 838 -25.61 -12.94 39.42
C ALA A 838 -25.70 -12.76 40.95
N GLY A 839 -26.23 -11.62 41.38
CA GLY A 839 -26.27 -11.18 42.77
C GLY A 839 -24.96 -10.59 43.32
N ALA A 840 -23.85 -10.61 42.56
CA ALA A 840 -22.59 -9.95 42.91
C ALA A 840 -22.45 -8.59 42.21
N ALA A 841 -21.67 -7.69 42.80
CA ALA A 841 -21.34 -6.41 42.18
C ALA A 841 -20.39 -6.63 40.99
N TYR A 842 -20.68 -5.95 39.88
CA TYR A 842 -19.92 -5.95 38.65
C TYR A 842 -19.51 -4.52 38.28
N SER A 843 -18.28 -4.34 37.79
CA SER A 843 -17.79 -3.06 37.28
C SER A 843 -16.66 -3.30 36.28
N THR A 844 -16.81 -2.82 35.05
CA THR A 844 -15.74 -2.83 34.04
C THR A 844 -15.77 -1.55 33.20
N GLN A 845 -14.61 -1.04 32.81
CA GLN A 845 -14.48 0.15 31.97
C GLN A 845 -14.32 -0.28 30.51
N LEU A 846 -15.14 0.28 29.62
CA LEU A 846 -14.92 0.17 28.18
C LEU A 846 -13.82 1.14 27.76
N GLU A 847 -12.82 0.62 27.04
CA GLU A 847 -11.67 1.39 26.58
C GLU A 847 -11.87 1.87 25.13
N VAL A 848 -11.41 3.09 24.86
CA VAL A 848 -11.41 3.71 23.54
C VAL A 848 -10.01 4.25 23.23
N LEU A 849 -9.57 4.00 22.01
CA LEU A 849 -8.30 4.42 21.43
C LEU A 849 -8.58 5.41 20.29
N GLY A 850 -7.70 6.39 20.08
CA GLY A 850 -7.90 7.41 19.05
C GLY A 850 -9.09 8.34 19.31
N GLY A 851 -9.33 9.28 18.38
CA GLY A 851 -10.33 10.33 18.55
C GLY A 851 -9.91 11.41 19.55
N SER A 852 -10.78 12.39 19.74
CA SER A 852 -10.54 13.54 20.64
C SER A 852 -11.36 13.44 21.91
N ALA A 853 -10.74 13.26 23.08
CA ALA A 853 -11.47 13.31 24.36
C ALA A 853 -12.22 14.66 24.55
N PRO A 854 -13.35 14.71 25.28
CA PRO A 854 -13.95 13.63 26.09
C PRO A 854 -14.78 12.64 25.27
N TYR A 855 -14.95 11.43 25.80
CA TYR A 855 -15.76 10.37 25.19
C TYR A 855 -17.10 10.23 25.90
N THR A 856 -18.16 10.02 25.12
CA THR A 856 -19.51 9.75 25.62
C THR A 856 -20.01 8.42 25.08
N TRP A 857 -20.47 7.54 25.97
CA TRP A 857 -20.93 6.20 25.62
C TRP A 857 -22.44 6.07 25.72
N ARG A 858 -23.02 5.26 24.83
CA ARG A 858 -24.43 4.87 24.90
C ARG A 858 -24.66 3.46 24.39
N LEU A 859 -25.65 2.79 24.97
CA LEU A 859 -26.21 1.54 24.46
C LEU A 859 -27.16 1.87 23.30
N ILE A 860 -26.94 1.26 22.13
CA ILE A 860 -27.72 1.56 20.91
C ILE A 860 -28.51 0.36 20.38
N GLU A 861 -28.13 -0.87 20.73
CA GLU A 861 -28.80 -2.10 20.31
C GLU A 861 -28.62 -3.20 21.36
N GLY A 862 -29.56 -4.14 21.45
CA GLY A 862 -29.55 -5.22 22.44
C GLY A 862 -29.87 -4.76 23.87
N GLU A 863 -29.74 -5.69 24.82
CA GLU A 863 -30.01 -5.44 26.24
C GLU A 863 -28.83 -5.90 27.09
N LEU A 864 -28.61 -5.25 28.23
CA LEU A 864 -27.67 -5.72 29.26
C LEU A 864 -28.38 -6.71 30.19
N PRO A 865 -27.66 -7.56 30.95
CA PRO A 865 -28.29 -8.40 31.96
C PRO A 865 -29.06 -7.52 32.95
N SER A 866 -30.28 -7.92 33.32
CA SER A 866 -31.11 -7.15 34.26
C SER A 866 -30.31 -6.80 35.51
N GLY A 867 -30.25 -5.51 35.87
CA GLY A 867 -29.47 -4.99 37.00
C GLY A 867 -28.05 -4.52 36.68
N ILE A 868 -27.57 -4.68 35.44
CA ILE A 868 -26.34 -4.05 34.91
C ILE A 868 -26.72 -2.85 34.03
N SER A 869 -25.93 -1.77 34.10
CA SER A 869 -26.14 -0.54 33.31
C SER A 869 -24.83 0.00 32.75
N LEU A 870 -24.90 0.71 31.62
CA LEU A 870 -23.78 1.43 31.01
C LEU A 870 -23.86 2.92 31.38
N ALA A 871 -22.82 3.44 32.02
CA ALA A 871 -22.65 4.87 32.28
C ALA A 871 -22.08 5.61 31.06
N SER A 872 -22.30 6.93 30.99
CA SER A 872 -21.88 7.76 29.86
C SER A 872 -20.36 7.89 29.71
N ASP A 873 -19.59 7.55 30.75
CA ASP A 873 -18.12 7.48 30.73
C ASP A 873 -17.59 6.11 30.29
N GLY A 874 -18.48 5.17 29.94
CA GLY A 874 -18.13 3.84 29.46
C GLY A 874 -18.01 2.78 30.54
N ILE A 875 -18.38 3.07 31.79
CA ILE A 875 -18.39 2.06 32.86
C ILE A 875 -19.66 1.21 32.78
N LEU A 876 -19.51 -0.09 32.56
CA LEU A 876 -20.55 -1.09 32.81
C LEU A 876 -20.54 -1.47 34.29
N SER A 877 -21.62 -1.21 35.02
CA SER A 877 -21.69 -1.53 36.45
C SER A 877 -23.09 -1.87 36.94
N GLY A 878 -23.15 -2.59 38.07
CA GLY A 878 -24.40 -2.98 38.72
C GLY A 878 -24.30 -4.37 39.38
N SER A 879 -25.42 -5.07 39.47
CA SER A 879 -25.46 -6.48 39.87
C SER A 879 -26.51 -7.21 39.04
N ALA A 880 -26.09 -8.25 38.32
CA ALA A 880 -27.02 -9.02 37.50
C ALA A 880 -28.04 -9.76 38.39
N GLU A 881 -29.33 -9.63 38.12
CA GLU A 881 -30.40 -10.18 38.97
C GLU A 881 -30.59 -11.68 38.78
N LYS A 882 -30.29 -12.21 37.58
CA LYS A 882 -30.48 -13.61 37.20
C LYS A 882 -29.37 -14.05 36.24
N PRO A 883 -29.12 -15.38 36.13
CA PRO A 883 -28.25 -15.89 35.10
C PRO A 883 -28.75 -15.56 33.70
N ALA A 884 -27.88 -15.02 32.84
CA ALA A 884 -28.21 -14.66 31.46
C ALA A 884 -26.95 -14.52 30.60
N ILE A 885 -27.10 -14.79 29.31
CA ILE A 885 -26.15 -14.35 28.27
C ILE A 885 -26.86 -13.26 27.49
N THR A 886 -26.23 -12.09 27.38
CA THR A 886 -26.81 -10.96 26.63
C THR A 886 -25.82 -10.41 25.63
N ARG A 887 -26.34 -9.96 24.49
CA ARG A 887 -25.57 -9.29 23.44
C ARG A 887 -26.08 -7.88 23.28
N PHE A 888 -25.15 -6.94 23.20
CA PHE A 888 -25.48 -5.53 23.14
C PHE A 888 -24.45 -4.74 22.34
N THR A 889 -24.89 -3.69 21.68
CA THR A 889 -24.04 -2.79 20.89
C THR A 889 -23.97 -1.44 21.57
N VAL A 890 -22.75 -0.98 21.83
CA VAL A 890 -22.48 0.36 22.33
C VAL A 890 -21.98 1.27 21.21
N GLU A 891 -22.18 2.56 21.37
CA GLU A 891 -21.56 3.59 20.56
C GLU A 891 -20.78 4.54 21.46
N VAL A 892 -19.55 4.86 21.05
CA VAL A 892 -18.74 5.92 21.63
C VAL A 892 -18.73 7.11 20.68
N GLU A 893 -18.96 8.30 21.23
CA GLU A 893 -18.82 9.59 20.55
C GLU A 893 -17.65 10.35 21.17
N ASP A 894 -16.77 10.91 20.35
CA ASP A 894 -15.67 11.77 20.81
C ASP A 894 -16.05 13.27 20.84
N GLY A 895 -15.17 14.11 21.35
CA GLY A 895 -15.33 15.56 21.48
C GLY A 895 -15.38 16.33 20.15
N LEU A 896 -15.17 15.66 19.02
CA LEU A 896 -15.36 16.19 17.66
C LEU A 896 -16.62 15.60 16.99
N SER A 897 -17.44 14.87 17.74
CA SER A 897 -18.66 14.19 17.27
C SER A 897 -18.41 13.05 16.26
N ASN A 898 -17.19 12.50 16.22
CA ASN A 898 -16.93 11.24 15.54
C ASN A 898 -17.50 10.09 16.38
N THR A 899 -18.16 9.12 15.73
CA THR A 899 -18.79 7.99 16.42
C THR A 899 -18.22 6.65 15.97
N ARG A 900 -18.21 5.68 16.90
CA ARG A 900 -17.85 4.29 16.61
C ARG A 900 -18.75 3.34 17.38
N ARG A 901 -19.19 2.28 16.72
CA ARG A 901 -20.06 1.25 17.29
C ARG A 901 -19.30 -0.05 17.54
N ARG A 902 -19.70 -0.80 18.55
CA ARG A 902 -19.17 -2.13 18.83
C ARG A 902 -20.18 -2.99 19.58
N SER A 903 -20.27 -4.26 19.18
CA SER A 903 -21.06 -5.28 19.88
C SER A 903 -20.22 -6.03 20.91
N PHE A 904 -20.83 -6.36 22.03
CA PHE A 904 -20.28 -7.14 23.14
C PHE A 904 -21.25 -8.24 23.54
N SER A 905 -20.72 -9.34 24.08
CA SER A 905 -21.48 -10.30 24.90
C SER A 905 -21.12 -10.08 26.37
N LEU A 906 -22.10 -10.14 27.26
CA LEU A 906 -21.87 -10.21 28.71
C LEU A 906 -22.60 -11.42 29.28
N LEU A 907 -21.81 -12.29 29.91
CA LEU A 907 -22.30 -13.39 30.72
C LEU A 907 -22.55 -12.92 32.15
N ALA A 908 -23.71 -13.29 32.70
CA ALA A 908 -23.96 -13.30 34.13
C ALA A 908 -24.26 -14.74 34.58
N GLY A 909 -23.35 -15.41 35.28
CA GLY A 909 -23.57 -16.75 35.83
C GLY A 909 -24.05 -16.72 37.29
N GLY A 910 -24.81 -17.71 37.79
CA GLY A 910 -25.29 -17.69 39.19
C GLY A 910 -25.89 -18.99 39.73
N ASN A 911 -26.40 -18.95 40.98
CA ASN A 911 -27.10 -20.08 41.61
C ASN A 911 -28.28 -20.56 40.75
N GLY A 912 -28.31 -21.85 40.41
CA GLY A 912 -29.28 -22.46 39.50
C GLY A 912 -28.82 -22.52 38.03
N THR A 913 -27.60 -22.09 37.71
CA THR A 913 -27.00 -22.33 36.39
C THR A 913 -26.32 -23.70 36.37
N LEU A 914 -26.70 -24.54 35.41
CA LEU A 914 -26.19 -25.89 35.25
C LEU A 914 -25.11 -25.96 34.16
N LEU A 915 -25.28 -25.21 33.06
CA LEU A 915 -24.32 -25.07 31.97
C LEU A 915 -24.42 -23.66 31.38
N ILE A 916 -23.28 -23.08 31.07
CA ILE A 916 -23.12 -21.92 30.21
C ILE A 916 -22.05 -22.27 29.20
N GLU A 917 -22.34 -22.04 27.93
CA GLU A 917 -21.38 -22.23 26.85
C GLU A 917 -21.64 -21.16 25.78
N ARG A 918 -20.61 -20.36 25.47
CA ARG A 918 -20.65 -19.29 24.46
C ARG A 918 -19.75 -19.60 23.26
N PHE A 919 -18.97 -20.68 23.33
CA PHE A 919 -17.97 -21.04 22.35
C PHE A 919 -17.04 -19.87 21.95
N ASP A 920 -16.81 -18.92 22.88
CA ASP A 920 -16.04 -17.68 22.68
C ASP A 920 -14.75 -17.61 23.51
N ASP A 921 -14.47 -18.63 24.31
CA ASP A 921 -13.32 -18.73 25.22
C ASP A 921 -12.12 -19.50 24.64
N GLY A 922 -12.25 -20.01 23.41
CA GLY A 922 -11.18 -20.75 22.74
C GLY A 922 -11.11 -22.24 23.09
N GLU A 923 -11.90 -22.76 24.03
CA GLU A 923 -11.77 -24.13 24.58
C GLU A 923 -13.06 -24.95 24.36
N TYR A 924 -13.36 -25.23 23.09
CA TYR A 924 -14.72 -25.57 22.65
C TYR A 924 -15.19 -27.02 22.86
N LEU A 925 -14.36 -27.90 23.44
CA LEU A 925 -14.68 -29.31 23.67
C LEU A 925 -14.26 -29.83 25.06
N ASP A 926 -13.87 -28.95 25.98
CA ASP A 926 -13.36 -29.38 27.29
C ASP A 926 -14.39 -30.18 28.09
N ASN A 927 -15.68 -29.86 27.90
CA ASN A 927 -16.81 -30.58 28.48
C ASN A 927 -17.78 -31.14 27.43
N TRP A 928 -17.39 -31.20 26.16
CA TRP A 928 -18.24 -31.71 25.07
C TRP A 928 -17.54 -32.86 24.34
N SER A 929 -18.23 -33.98 24.18
CA SER A 929 -17.77 -35.13 23.41
C SER A 929 -18.55 -35.23 22.11
N ILE A 930 -17.87 -35.42 20.98
CA ILE A 930 -18.52 -35.68 19.71
C ILE A 930 -18.87 -37.16 19.60
N LEU A 931 -20.12 -37.47 19.27
CA LEU A 931 -20.59 -38.82 19.00
C LEU A 931 -21.25 -38.89 17.62
N ASP A 932 -20.85 -39.91 16.86
CA ASP A 932 -21.38 -40.21 15.54
C ASP A 932 -22.18 -41.52 15.59
N GLU A 933 -23.50 -41.41 15.47
CA GLU A 933 -24.41 -42.56 15.35
C GLU A 933 -24.73 -42.88 13.88
N GLY A 934 -24.58 -41.89 12.99
CA GLY A 934 -24.58 -42.06 11.53
C GLY A 934 -23.21 -42.53 11.02
N ASN A 935 -23.18 -43.28 9.91
CA ASN A 935 -21.92 -43.76 9.31
C ASN A 935 -21.94 -43.64 7.77
N THR A 936 -22.78 -42.74 7.25
CA THR A 936 -22.92 -42.44 5.82
C THR A 936 -22.82 -40.93 5.60
N GLY A 937 -22.09 -40.52 4.56
CA GLY A 937 -21.75 -39.09 4.37
C GLY A 937 -20.62 -38.63 5.29
N GLY A 938 -19.79 -37.70 4.82
CA GLY A 938 -18.56 -37.24 5.47
C GLY A 938 -17.71 -36.43 4.48
N ALA A 939 -16.85 -35.55 4.98
CA ALA A 939 -16.00 -34.73 4.12
C ALA A 939 -14.73 -35.48 3.72
N GLY A 940 -14.85 -36.38 2.74
CA GLY A 940 -13.77 -37.25 2.26
C GLY A 940 -14.28 -38.62 1.80
N SER A 941 -13.44 -39.38 1.09
CA SER A 941 -13.83 -40.63 0.42
C SER A 941 -14.14 -41.75 1.42
N ALA A 942 -15.42 -42.00 1.67
CA ALA A 942 -15.95 -43.23 2.30
C ALA A 942 -15.34 -43.63 3.66
N GLY A 943 -15.86 -43.04 4.75
CA GLY A 943 -15.72 -43.58 6.11
C GLY A 943 -15.20 -42.62 7.20
N ASP A 944 -15.24 -41.30 6.99
CA ASP A 944 -14.66 -40.31 7.93
C ASP A 944 -15.63 -39.86 9.04
N GLU A 945 -15.05 -39.45 10.18
CA GLU A 945 -15.68 -38.85 11.38
C GLU A 945 -16.37 -37.50 11.07
N SER A 946 -17.35 -37.09 11.87
CA SER A 946 -18.00 -35.78 11.73
C SER A 946 -17.05 -34.60 11.97
N ARG A 947 -17.31 -33.48 11.28
CA ARG A 947 -16.53 -32.25 11.42
C ARG A 947 -17.27 -31.24 12.28
N TRP A 948 -16.89 -31.20 13.55
CA TRP A 948 -17.28 -30.16 14.50
C TRP A 948 -16.09 -29.25 14.77
N SER A 949 -16.32 -27.95 14.70
CA SER A 949 -15.36 -26.91 15.07
C SER A 949 -16.09 -25.82 15.84
N ALA A 950 -15.38 -24.96 16.56
CA ALA A 950 -15.98 -23.68 16.94
C ALA A 950 -15.15 -22.53 16.39
N ALA A 951 -15.87 -21.53 15.89
CA ALA A 951 -15.31 -20.32 15.31
C ALA A 951 -16.27 -19.16 15.59
N ASN A 952 -15.70 -17.97 15.86
CA ASN A 952 -16.45 -16.73 16.06
C ASN A 952 -17.53 -16.79 17.16
N GLY A 953 -17.29 -17.51 18.26
CA GLY A 953 -18.31 -17.65 19.31
C GLY A 953 -19.40 -18.67 19.00
N MET A 954 -19.21 -19.57 18.02
CA MET A 954 -20.23 -20.54 17.63
C MET A 954 -19.61 -21.92 17.42
N LEU A 955 -20.29 -22.97 17.89
CA LEU A 955 -20.01 -24.34 17.50
C LEU A 955 -20.67 -24.65 16.15
N ILE A 956 -19.87 -25.13 15.20
CA ILE A 956 -20.21 -25.35 13.81
C ILE A 956 -20.04 -26.84 13.50
N GLN A 957 -21.10 -27.45 12.97
CA GLN A 957 -21.02 -28.72 12.30
C GLN A 957 -21.02 -28.46 10.79
N SER A 958 -19.99 -28.95 10.08
CA SER A 958 -19.77 -28.71 8.65
C SER A 958 -19.76 -29.96 7.77
N SER A 959 -20.27 -31.09 8.28
CA SER A 959 -20.26 -32.38 7.57
C SER A 959 -21.66 -32.89 7.29
N ASP A 960 -21.88 -33.43 6.10
CA ASP A 960 -23.15 -34.08 5.70
C ASP A 960 -23.27 -35.52 6.28
N LEU A 961 -22.97 -35.71 7.58
CA LEU A 961 -23.00 -37.03 8.23
C LEU A 961 -24.43 -37.42 8.60
N HIS A 962 -24.82 -38.65 8.22
CA HIS A 962 -26.16 -39.17 8.41
C HIS A 962 -26.22 -40.71 8.45
N GLY A 963 -27.26 -41.25 9.06
CA GLY A 963 -27.68 -42.65 8.95
C GLY A 963 -28.77 -42.85 7.89
N THR A 964 -29.40 -44.03 7.89
CA THR A 964 -30.59 -44.25 7.05
C THR A 964 -31.74 -43.38 7.55
N LEU A 965 -32.39 -42.66 6.63
CA LEU A 965 -33.58 -41.84 6.92
C LEU A 965 -34.61 -42.67 7.69
N SER A 966 -34.96 -42.21 8.89
CA SER A 966 -35.87 -42.89 9.81
C SER A 966 -36.40 -41.90 10.84
N PRO A 967 -37.45 -42.21 11.61
CA PRO A 967 -37.87 -41.32 12.71
C PRO A 967 -36.75 -41.00 13.70
N ASP A 968 -35.74 -41.87 13.80
CA ASP A 968 -34.57 -41.69 14.66
C ASP A 968 -33.47 -40.85 14.01
N ASN A 969 -33.42 -40.69 12.68
CA ASN A 969 -32.39 -39.92 11.95
C ASN A 969 -31.02 -39.91 12.66
N LEU A 970 -30.40 -41.08 12.82
CA LEU A 970 -29.12 -41.22 13.51
C LEU A 970 -28.06 -40.37 12.82
N GLY A 971 -27.54 -39.37 13.50
CA GLY A 971 -26.67 -38.34 12.93
C GLY A 971 -25.40 -38.19 13.75
N THR A 972 -24.99 -36.96 13.98
CA THR A 972 -23.90 -36.61 14.87
C THR A 972 -24.35 -35.60 15.90
N TYR A 973 -23.76 -35.64 17.09
CA TYR A 973 -24.05 -34.67 18.13
C TYR A 973 -22.86 -34.38 19.03
N ALA A 974 -22.81 -33.14 19.53
CA ALA A 974 -21.93 -32.74 20.61
C ALA A 974 -22.66 -32.98 21.95
N LEU A 975 -22.18 -33.94 22.73
CA LEU A 975 -22.72 -34.34 24.03
C LEU A 975 -22.01 -33.63 25.18
N PHE A 976 -22.76 -32.93 26.02
CA PHE A 976 -22.21 -32.33 27.23
C PHE A 976 -21.88 -33.38 28.29
N ASP A 977 -20.72 -33.26 28.94
CA ASP A 977 -20.11 -34.26 29.81
C ASP A 977 -21.13 -34.90 30.77
N PRO A 978 -21.45 -36.20 30.58
CA PRO A 978 -22.35 -36.92 31.47
C PRO A 978 -21.88 -36.97 32.92
N SER A 979 -20.58 -36.83 33.20
CA SER A 979 -20.04 -36.79 34.56
C SER A 979 -20.56 -35.59 35.37
N VAL A 980 -20.95 -34.52 34.68
CA VAL A 980 -21.54 -33.30 35.24
C VAL A 980 -23.06 -33.34 35.11
N GLY A 981 -23.57 -33.63 33.91
CA GLY A 981 -24.98 -33.42 33.56
C GLY A 981 -25.95 -34.57 33.87
N ALA A 982 -25.47 -35.78 34.17
CA ALA A 982 -26.35 -36.96 34.27
C ALA A 982 -27.41 -36.90 35.41
N SER A 983 -27.19 -36.03 36.41
CA SER A 983 -28.10 -35.87 37.56
C SER A 983 -29.15 -34.78 37.39
N TRP A 984 -29.09 -33.98 36.31
CA TRP A 984 -30.04 -32.90 36.07
C TRP A 984 -31.43 -33.46 35.78
N SER A 985 -32.47 -32.87 36.38
CA SER A 985 -33.85 -33.37 36.30
C SER A 985 -34.80 -32.38 35.64
N ASP A 986 -35.10 -31.30 36.35
CA ASP A 986 -35.96 -30.21 35.89
C ASP A 986 -35.09 -29.01 35.48
N TYR A 987 -35.04 -28.73 34.19
CA TYR A 987 -34.20 -27.67 33.65
C TYR A 987 -34.75 -27.11 32.33
N ARG A 988 -34.26 -25.93 31.99
CA ARG A 988 -34.47 -25.29 30.68
C ARG A 988 -33.16 -25.20 29.95
N ILE A 989 -33.16 -25.62 28.69
CA ILE A 989 -32.10 -25.35 27.71
C ILE A 989 -32.50 -24.10 26.92
N SER A 990 -31.62 -23.12 26.83
CA SER A 990 -31.74 -21.99 25.90
C SER A 990 -30.55 -22.01 24.95
N ALA A 991 -30.76 -21.74 23.66
CA ALA A 991 -29.70 -21.76 22.65
C ALA A 991 -30.02 -20.86 21.45
N SER A 992 -28.99 -20.22 20.90
CA SER A 992 -28.98 -19.59 19.58
C SER A 992 -28.64 -20.64 18.52
N ILE A 993 -29.56 -20.94 17.60
CA ILE A 993 -29.36 -21.97 16.58
C ILE A 993 -29.64 -21.43 15.18
N ARG A 994 -28.72 -21.68 14.23
CA ARG A 994 -28.82 -21.27 12.82
C ARG A 994 -28.42 -22.44 11.92
N SER A 995 -29.05 -22.56 10.76
CA SER A 995 -28.58 -23.46 9.70
C SER A 995 -28.43 -22.74 8.36
N MET A 996 -27.36 -23.05 7.62
CA MET A 996 -27.16 -22.66 6.22
C MET A 996 -27.68 -23.72 5.24
N ASP A 997 -28.11 -24.87 5.74
CA ASP A 997 -28.60 -26.03 4.99
C ASP A 997 -30.12 -26.21 5.19
N ASP A 998 -30.77 -27.13 4.48
CA ASP A 998 -32.22 -27.41 4.62
C ASP A 998 -32.57 -28.70 5.41
N ASP A 999 -31.54 -29.41 5.85
CA ASP A 999 -31.59 -30.67 6.61
C ASP A 999 -31.75 -30.51 8.14
N HIS A 1000 -31.76 -31.62 8.87
CA HIS A 1000 -32.13 -31.67 10.30
C HIS A 1000 -31.07 -31.09 11.25
N LEU A 1001 -31.52 -30.29 12.21
CA LEU A 1001 -30.73 -29.85 13.36
C LEU A 1001 -31.59 -29.70 14.63
N GLY A 1002 -30.98 -29.66 15.81
CA GLY A 1002 -31.73 -29.47 17.06
C GLY A 1002 -30.98 -29.75 18.37
N LEU A 1003 -31.76 -30.03 19.41
CA LEU A 1003 -31.32 -30.23 20.79
C LEU A 1003 -31.74 -31.61 21.30
N MET A 1004 -30.90 -32.23 22.12
CA MET A 1004 -31.24 -33.42 22.89
C MET A 1004 -31.25 -33.08 24.38
N ALA A 1005 -32.19 -33.68 25.11
CA ALA A 1005 -32.40 -33.43 26.53
C ALA A 1005 -32.68 -34.72 27.28
N ARG A 1006 -32.41 -34.70 28.58
CA ARG A 1006 -32.41 -35.86 29.49
C ARG A 1006 -31.68 -37.05 28.88
N TYR A 1007 -30.55 -36.77 28.21
CA TYR A 1007 -29.72 -37.78 27.59
C TYR A 1007 -29.03 -38.60 28.68
N GLN A 1008 -29.19 -39.92 28.61
CA GLN A 1008 -28.55 -40.87 29.52
C GLN A 1008 -27.52 -41.74 28.80
N ASN A 1009 -27.81 -42.12 27.56
CA ASN A 1009 -26.96 -42.88 26.64
C ASN A 1009 -27.61 -42.89 25.24
N GLU A 1010 -26.94 -43.51 24.26
CA GLU A 1010 -27.39 -43.67 22.86
C GLU A 1010 -28.78 -44.30 22.71
N ASP A 1011 -29.27 -45.02 23.72
CA ASP A 1011 -30.58 -45.68 23.69
C ASP A 1011 -31.68 -44.95 24.48
N ASN A 1012 -31.35 -43.85 25.18
CA ASN A 1012 -32.25 -43.18 26.13
C ASN A 1012 -32.07 -41.65 26.13
N TYR A 1013 -32.95 -40.93 25.42
CA TYR A 1013 -33.00 -39.46 25.38
C TYR A 1013 -34.33 -38.90 24.83
N TYR A 1014 -34.59 -37.61 25.04
CA TYR A 1014 -35.52 -36.82 24.23
C TYR A 1014 -34.76 -36.04 23.17
N ARG A 1015 -35.32 -35.89 21.97
CA ARG A 1015 -34.77 -35.02 20.92
C ARG A 1015 -35.83 -34.10 20.34
N LEU A 1016 -35.53 -32.82 20.34
CA LEU A 1016 -36.25 -31.76 19.65
C LEU A 1016 -35.44 -31.38 18.41
N SER A 1017 -35.95 -31.64 17.21
CA SER A 1017 -35.26 -31.35 15.95
C SER A 1017 -36.21 -30.80 14.91
N TRP A 1018 -35.67 -30.06 13.94
CA TRP A 1018 -36.46 -29.52 12.82
C TRP A 1018 -35.68 -29.57 11.51
N SER A 1019 -36.43 -29.59 10.41
CA SER A 1019 -35.91 -29.60 9.03
C SER A 1019 -36.77 -28.71 8.14
N ARG A 1020 -36.13 -28.01 7.21
CA ARG A 1020 -36.81 -27.20 6.20
C ARG A 1020 -37.35 -28.09 5.09
N GLU A 1021 -36.60 -29.12 4.70
CA GLU A 1021 -37.02 -30.13 3.72
C GLU A 1021 -38.34 -30.79 4.13
N GLU A 1022 -38.47 -31.17 5.40
CA GLU A 1022 -39.69 -31.77 5.94
C GLU A 1022 -40.74 -30.73 6.37
N SER A 1023 -40.33 -29.47 6.59
CA SER A 1023 -41.16 -28.38 7.13
C SER A 1023 -41.84 -28.73 8.46
N LYS A 1024 -41.09 -29.39 9.34
CA LYS A 1024 -41.56 -29.88 10.64
C LYS A 1024 -40.60 -29.53 11.77
N LEU A 1025 -41.17 -29.22 12.93
CA LEU A 1025 -40.52 -29.31 14.24
C LEU A 1025 -41.06 -30.57 14.93
N VAL A 1026 -40.16 -31.45 15.38
CA VAL A 1026 -40.48 -32.79 15.86
C VAL A 1026 -39.86 -33.00 17.23
N LEU A 1027 -40.65 -33.51 18.18
CA LEU A 1027 -40.20 -34.00 19.47
C LEU A 1027 -40.38 -35.52 19.54
N ILE A 1028 -39.28 -36.24 19.64
CA ILE A 1028 -39.28 -37.69 19.85
C ILE A 1028 -38.74 -38.05 21.24
N LYS A 1029 -39.08 -39.26 21.68
CA LYS A 1029 -38.33 -39.98 22.71
C LYS A 1029 -37.69 -41.22 22.13
N ARG A 1030 -36.50 -41.56 22.63
CA ARG A 1030 -35.86 -42.85 22.44
C ARG A 1030 -35.68 -43.49 23.80
N VAL A 1031 -36.21 -44.70 23.98
CA VAL A 1031 -36.11 -45.45 25.24
C VAL A 1031 -35.81 -46.90 24.92
N ASN A 1032 -34.74 -47.44 25.51
CA ASN A 1032 -34.21 -48.78 25.20
C ASN A 1032 -34.03 -49.01 23.68
N GLY A 1033 -33.58 -47.99 22.95
CA GLY A 1033 -33.36 -48.05 21.50
C GLY A 1033 -34.63 -47.95 20.64
N VAL A 1034 -35.81 -47.76 21.25
CA VAL A 1034 -37.10 -47.63 20.53
C VAL A 1034 -37.51 -46.17 20.46
N VAL A 1035 -37.72 -45.67 19.24
CA VAL A 1035 -38.18 -44.29 18.99
C VAL A 1035 -39.71 -44.20 18.99
N SER A 1036 -40.23 -43.18 19.67
CA SER A 1036 -41.64 -42.79 19.65
C SER A 1036 -41.78 -41.29 19.42
N LEU A 1037 -42.67 -40.90 18.49
CA LEU A 1037 -43.09 -39.51 18.31
C LEU A 1037 -43.94 -39.07 19.51
N LEU A 1038 -43.57 -37.96 20.15
CA LEU A 1038 -44.37 -37.36 21.22
C LEU A 1038 -45.27 -36.26 20.69
N ALA A 1039 -44.72 -35.38 19.85
CA ALA A 1039 -45.46 -34.31 19.21
C ALA A 1039 -44.70 -33.79 17.98
N GLU A 1040 -45.43 -33.17 17.06
CA GLU A 1040 -44.89 -32.44 15.92
C GLU A 1040 -45.76 -31.21 15.62
N THR A 1041 -45.18 -30.20 14.99
CA THR A 1041 -45.90 -29.06 14.42
C THR A 1041 -45.24 -28.65 13.11
N ASP A 1042 -46.00 -27.96 12.25
CA ASP A 1042 -45.43 -27.36 11.05
C ASP A 1042 -44.50 -26.21 11.45
N PHE A 1043 -43.27 -26.25 10.93
CA PHE A 1043 -42.26 -25.22 11.13
C PHE A 1043 -41.26 -25.26 9.97
N THR A 1044 -41.06 -24.12 9.33
CA THR A 1044 -40.08 -23.96 8.26
C THR A 1044 -39.15 -22.84 8.66
N TYR A 1045 -37.86 -23.12 8.76
CA TYR A 1045 -36.86 -22.11 9.07
C TYR A 1045 -36.26 -21.48 7.80
N ASP A 1046 -35.76 -20.27 7.95
CA ASP A 1046 -35.05 -19.52 6.92
C ASP A 1046 -33.55 -19.84 7.01
N GLN A 1047 -32.96 -20.35 5.93
CA GLN A 1047 -31.51 -20.59 5.86
C GLN A 1047 -30.74 -19.29 6.16
N GLY A 1048 -29.72 -19.38 7.01
CA GLY A 1048 -28.88 -18.27 7.45
C GLY A 1048 -29.50 -17.41 8.57
N ARG A 1049 -30.76 -17.61 8.95
CA ARG A 1049 -31.37 -16.93 10.09
C ARG A 1049 -31.08 -17.67 11.40
N GLY A 1050 -30.69 -16.93 12.44
CA GLY A 1050 -30.59 -17.44 13.81
C GLY A 1050 -31.94 -17.41 14.52
N TYR A 1051 -32.20 -18.45 15.32
CA TYR A 1051 -33.40 -18.63 16.13
C TYR A 1051 -33.03 -18.79 17.59
N GLN A 1052 -33.81 -18.19 18.49
CA GLN A 1052 -33.70 -18.41 19.92
C GLN A 1052 -34.60 -19.58 20.33
N ILE A 1053 -34.01 -20.67 20.80
CA ILE A 1053 -34.74 -21.88 21.19
C ILE A 1053 -34.77 -21.97 22.72
N GLU A 1054 -35.94 -22.19 23.29
CA GLU A 1054 -36.07 -22.62 24.69
C GLU A 1054 -36.72 -24.01 24.75
N PHE A 1055 -36.07 -24.98 25.40
CA PHE A 1055 -36.64 -26.29 25.67
C PHE A 1055 -36.71 -26.51 27.19
N SER A 1056 -37.93 -26.45 27.74
CA SER A 1056 -38.19 -26.61 29.18
C SER A 1056 -38.67 -28.02 29.49
N LEU A 1057 -38.04 -28.65 30.48
CA LEU A 1057 -38.39 -29.98 30.98
C LEU A 1057 -38.71 -29.87 32.47
N GLN A 1058 -39.98 -30.03 32.83
CA GLN A 1058 -40.44 -29.91 34.21
C GLN A 1058 -41.33 -31.10 34.58
N GLY A 1059 -40.82 -32.02 35.38
CA GLY A 1059 -41.49 -33.28 35.66
C GLY A 1059 -41.79 -34.03 34.36
N ALA A 1060 -43.07 -34.25 34.08
CA ALA A 1060 -43.54 -34.87 32.83
C ALA A 1060 -43.73 -33.86 31.69
N ASP A 1061 -43.79 -32.56 31.99
CA ASP A 1061 -44.14 -31.53 31.00
C ASP A 1061 -42.91 -31.11 30.21
N LEU A 1062 -43.05 -31.14 28.88
CA LEU A 1062 -42.02 -30.77 27.91
C LEU A 1062 -42.58 -29.63 27.05
N GLU A 1063 -41.91 -28.48 27.01
CA GLU A 1063 -42.32 -27.32 26.20
C GLU A 1063 -41.14 -26.79 25.38
N ALA A 1064 -41.34 -26.67 24.06
CA ALA A 1064 -40.40 -26.03 23.14
C ALA A 1064 -40.94 -24.68 22.65
N LYS A 1065 -40.12 -23.64 22.78
CA LYS A 1065 -40.38 -22.30 22.24
C LYS A 1065 -39.32 -21.92 21.22
N ILE A 1066 -39.75 -21.16 20.21
CA ILE A 1066 -38.88 -20.54 19.22
C ILE A 1066 -39.19 -19.05 19.21
N ASP A 1067 -38.15 -18.22 19.35
CA ASP A 1067 -38.24 -16.76 19.46
C ASP A 1067 -39.28 -16.30 20.51
N GLY A 1068 -39.32 -17.02 21.64
CA GLY A 1068 -40.25 -16.78 22.75
C GLY A 1068 -41.69 -17.28 22.54
N GLN A 1069 -42.04 -17.74 21.34
CA GLN A 1069 -43.36 -18.30 21.04
C GLN A 1069 -43.41 -19.80 21.36
N SER A 1070 -44.42 -20.24 22.11
CA SER A 1070 -44.67 -21.68 22.35
C SER A 1070 -45.06 -22.37 21.05
N MET A 1071 -44.25 -23.34 20.63
CA MET A 1071 -44.41 -24.07 19.37
C MET A 1071 -44.98 -25.46 19.59
N LEU A 1072 -44.54 -26.15 20.65
CA LEU A 1072 -44.86 -27.55 20.88
C LEU A 1072 -44.83 -27.90 22.37
N THR A 1073 -45.83 -28.65 22.82
CA THR A 1073 -45.93 -29.16 24.19
C THR A 1073 -46.20 -30.67 24.18
N ALA A 1074 -45.58 -31.42 25.08
CA ALA A 1074 -45.84 -32.84 25.29
C ALA A 1074 -45.81 -33.18 26.80
N ALA A 1075 -46.39 -34.32 27.17
CA ALA A 1075 -46.33 -34.85 28.52
C ALA A 1075 -45.81 -36.30 28.50
N ASP A 1076 -44.62 -36.52 29.04
CA ASP A 1076 -43.97 -37.83 29.13
C ASP A 1076 -43.04 -37.89 30.35
N ALA A 1077 -43.19 -38.92 31.18
CA ALA A 1077 -42.47 -39.07 32.45
C ALA A 1077 -41.45 -40.23 32.44
N GLU A 1078 -41.11 -40.75 31.27
CA GLU A 1078 -40.29 -41.97 31.16
C GLU A 1078 -38.80 -41.69 31.38
N LEU A 1079 -38.31 -40.53 30.93
CA LEU A 1079 -36.99 -40.03 31.25
C LEU A 1079 -37.16 -38.78 32.12
N LEU A 1080 -36.67 -38.82 33.36
CA LEU A 1080 -36.77 -37.71 34.32
C LEU A 1080 -35.43 -37.04 34.65
N GLN A 1081 -34.34 -37.58 34.12
CA GLN A 1081 -32.99 -37.07 34.37
C GLN A 1081 -32.05 -37.31 33.20
N GLY A 1082 -31.03 -36.49 33.05
CA GLY A 1082 -29.94 -36.65 32.09
C GLY A 1082 -29.39 -35.32 31.57
N THR A 1083 -28.27 -35.40 30.85
CA THR A 1083 -27.54 -34.27 30.28
C THR A 1083 -28.17 -33.76 28.98
N VAL A 1084 -27.49 -32.83 28.30
CA VAL A 1084 -27.91 -32.20 27.03
C VAL A 1084 -26.94 -32.54 25.90
N ALA A 1085 -27.42 -32.46 24.65
CA ALA A 1085 -26.57 -32.53 23.47
C ALA A 1085 -27.08 -31.63 22.31
N LEU A 1086 -26.20 -31.27 21.39
CA LEU A 1086 -26.49 -30.48 20.19
C LEU A 1086 -26.46 -31.41 18.97
N TYR A 1087 -27.54 -31.49 18.19
CA TYR A 1087 -27.77 -32.58 17.24
C TYR A 1087 -27.83 -32.12 15.78
N SER A 1088 -27.11 -32.77 14.88
CA SER A 1088 -27.15 -32.54 13.43
C SER A 1088 -27.32 -33.85 12.65
N TRP A 1089 -28.08 -33.81 11.55
CA TRP A 1089 -28.19 -34.92 10.60
C TRP A 1089 -28.33 -34.36 9.18
N ARG A 1090 -27.43 -34.78 8.28
CA ARG A 1090 -27.23 -34.23 6.91
C ARG A 1090 -26.93 -32.74 6.79
N ASN A 1091 -27.00 -32.00 7.88
CA ASN A 1091 -26.89 -30.56 7.84
C ASN A 1091 -25.42 -30.13 7.84
N SER A 1092 -24.88 -29.80 6.67
CA SER A 1092 -23.47 -29.42 6.46
C SER A 1092 -23.15 -27.97 6.82
N GLY A 1093 -24.07 -27.29 7.52
CA GLY A 1093 -23.93 -25.91 7.97
C GLY A 1093 -24.81 -25.62 9.18
N ALA A 1094 -24.70 -26.43 10.24
CA ALA A 1094 -25.41 -26.22 11.50
C ALA A 1094 -24.55 -25.42 12.49
N TYR A 1095 -25.11 -24.37 13.08
CA TYR A 1095 -24.43 -23.46 13.99
C TYR A 1095 -25.19 -23.38 15.33
N TYR A 1096 -24.45 -23.52 16.43
CA TYR A 1096 -24.94 -23.48 17.80
C TYR A 1096 -24.14 -22.45 18.60
N ASP A 1097 -24.84 -21.69 19.42
CA ASP A 1097 -24.26 -20.59 20.17
C ASP A 1097 -25.14 -20.29 21.41
N ASP A 1098 -24.59 -19.59 22.41
CA ASP A 1098 -25.26 -19.15 23.65
C ASP A 1098 -26.04 -20.26 24.38
N ILE A 1099 -25.42 -21.43 24.59
CA ILE A 1099 -26.07 -22.53 25.31
C ILE A 1099 -26.13 -22.21 26.81
N LEU A 1100 -27.34 -22.06 27.32
CA LEU A 1100 -27.60 -21.82 28.74
C LEU A 1100 -28.57 -22.88 29.27
N VAL A 1101 -28.10 -23.69 30.22
CA VAL A 1101 -28.95 -24.64 30.97
C VAL A 1101 -29.16 -24.12 32.37
N THR A 1102 -30.42 -23.95 32.76
CA THR A 1102 -30.82 -23.45 34.08
C THR A 1102 -31.77 -24.41 34.77
N GLU A 1103 -31.58 -24.60 36.08
CA GLU A 1103 -32.44 -25.43 36.91
C GLU A 1103 -33.82 -24.78 37.06
N LEU A 1104 -34.89 -25.56 36.83
CA LEU A 1104 -36.27 -25.16 37.05
C LEU A 1104 -36.69 -25.59 38.46
N ILE A 1105 -36.44 -24.72 39.44
CA ILE A 1105 -36.83 -24.99 40.82
C ILE A 1105 -38.37 -25.00 40.91
N GLN A 1106 -38.98 -26.07 41.46
CA GLN A 1106 -40.39 -26.06 41.85
C GLN A 1106 -40.66 -24.85 42.76
N SER A 1107 -41.41 -23.87 42.26
CA SER A 1107 -42.00 -22.90 43.17
C SER A 1107 -43.10 -23.63 43.95
N ASN A 1108 -42.89 -23.92 45.23
CA ASN A 1108 -43.99 -24.25 46.14
C ASN A 1108 -45.05 -23.16 45.99
N SER A 1109 -46.24 -23.53 45.54
CA SER A 1109 -47.35 -22.60 45.52
C SER A 1109 -47.90 -22.49 46.94
N PRO A 1110 -48.04 -21.28 47.52
CA PRO A 1110 -48.60 -21.17 48.86
C PRO A 1110 -50.04 -21.71 48.89
N PRO A 1111 -50.48 -22.39 49.98
CA PRO A 1111 -51.83 -22.94 50.07
C PRO A 1111 -52.88 -21.85 49.86
N VAL A 1112 -53.86 -22.12 49.01
CA VAL A 1112 -54.92 -21.16 48.71
C VAL A 1112 -56.09 -21.41 49.66
N ILE A 1113 -56.50 -20.37 50.39
CA ILE A 1113 -57.72 -20.44 51.19
C ILE A 1113 -58.92 -20.48 50.24
N THR A 1114 -59.64 -21.60 50.26
CA THR A 1114 -60.78 -21.85 49.38
C THR A 1114 -62.11 -21.57 50.05
N ASP A 1115 -62.16 -21.58 51.39
CA ASP A 1115 -63.35 -21.18 52.14
C ASP A 1115 -62.98 -20.63 53.54
N ILE A 1116 -63.75 -19.63 54.00
CA ILE A 1116 -63.70 -19.12 55.36
C ILE A 1116 -65.13 -19.01 55.88
N SER A 1117 -65.45 -19.73 56.94
CA SER A 1117 -66.75 -19.67 57.60
C SER A 1117 -66.60 -19.47 59.11
N ALA A 1118 -67.53 -18.71 59.70
CA ALA A 1118 -67.57 -18.45 61.13
C ALA A 1118 -68.86 -19.04 61.71
N THR A 1119 -68.78 -19.73 62.84
CA THR A 1119 -69.96 -20.27 63.51
C THR A 1119 -70.03 -19.82 64.98
N PRO A 1120 -71.09 -19.12 65.42
CA PRO A 1120 -72.23 -18.66 64.60
C PRO A 1120 -71.88 -17.46 63.69
N THR A 1121 -72.56 -17.32 62.56
CA THR A 1121 -72.32 -16.24 61.56
C THR A 1121 -72.74 -14.84 62.03
N THR A 1122 -73.29 -14.72 63.24
CA THR A 1122 -73.59 -13.46 63.92
C THR A 1122 -73.35 -13.64 65.41
N ILE A 1123 -72.60 -12.73 66.02
CA ILE A 1123 -72.19 -12.78 67.44
C ILE A 1123 -72.62 -11.48 68.13
N LEU A 1124 -73.08 -11.58 69.38
CA LEU A 1124 -73.27 -10.45 70.28
C LEU A 1124 -71.97 -10.21 71.06
N ASP A 1125 -71.77 -8.99 71.58
CA ASP A 1125 -70.51 -8.50 72.18
C ASP A 1125 -69.92 -9.35 73.33
N THR A 1126 -70.60 -10.41 73.78
CA THR A 1126 -70.16 -11.32 74.85
C THR A 1126 -69.87 -12.75 74.39
N GLU A 1127 -69.92 -13.05 73.08
CA GLU A 1127 -69.72 -14.40 72.56
C GLU A 1127 -68.48 -14.51 71.65
N SER A 1128 -67.80 -15.66 71.72
CA SER A 1128 -66.68 -16.00 70.85
C SER A 1128 -67.14 -16.92 69.71
N THR A 1129 -66.87 -16.54 68.46
CA THR A 1129 -67.08 -17.40 67.29
C THR A 1129 -65.86 -18.29 67.03
N GLN A 1130 -66.09 -19.46 66.45
CA GLN A 1130 -65.02 -20.28 65.88
C GLN A 1130 -64.91 -20.00 64.38
N LEU A 1131 -63.70 -19.66 63.91
CA LEU A 1131 -63.40 -19.42 62.50
C LEU A 1131 -62.83 -20.71 61.92
N ASN A 1132 -63.51 -21.30 60.94
CA ASN A 1132 -63.00 -22.41 60.16
C ASN A 1132 -62.46 -21.88 58.83
N VAL A 1133 -61.22 -22.24 58.53
CA VAL A 1133 -60.54 -21.92 57.27
C VAL A 1133 -60.22 -23.23 56.58
N ILE A 1134 -60.70 -23.39 55.35
CA ILE A 1134 -60.33 -24.50 54.48
C ILE A 1134 -59.30 -23.97 53.49
N ALA A 1135 -58.07 -24.45 53.58
CA ALA A 1135 -57.04 -24.21 52.60
C ALA A 1135 -56.85 -25.49 51.78
N ASN A 1136 -56.70 -25.33 50.47
CA ASN A 1136 -56.37 -26.43 49.58
C ASN A 1136 -54.91 -26.23 49.15
N ASP A 1137 -54.09 -27.23 49.42
CA ASP A 1137 -52.73 -27.30 48.91
C ASP A 1137 -52.79 -27.96 47.53
N PRO A 1138 -52.39 -27.27 46.45
CA PRO A 1138 -52.41 -27.84 45.11
C PRO A 1138 -51.30 -28.88 44.88
N ASP A 1139 -50.32 -29.01 45.79
CA ASP A 1139 -49.16 -29.87 45.62
C ASP A 1139 -49.37 -31.27 46.28
N THR A 1140 -48.79 -32.34 45.72
CA THR A 1140 -48.97 -33.74 46.21
C THR A 1140 -47.89 -34.22 47.19
N GLY A 1141 -47.19 -33.31 47.87
CA GLY A 1141 -46.23 -33.61 48.95
C GLY A 1141 -46.88 -33.63 50.35
N PRO A 1142 -46.21 -34.17 51.39
CA PRO A 1142 -46.76 -34.21 52.76
C PRO A 1142 -46.86 -32.84 53.44
#